data_AF-A0A8G1RIT6-F1
#
_entry.id   AF-A0A8G1RIT6-F1
#
_cell.length_a   1.000
_cell.length_b   1.000
_cell.length_c   1.000
_cell.angle_alpha   90.00
_cell.angle_beta   90.00
_cell.angle_gamma   90.00
#
_symmetry.space_group_name_H-M   'P 1'
#
loop_
_entity.id
_entity.type
_entity.pdbx_description
1 polymer ?
#
loop_
_entity_poly.entity_id
_entity_poly.type
_entity_poly.pdbx_seq_one_letter_code
_entity_poly.pdbx_strand_id
1 'polypeptide(L)'
;MSSRTLTGLRTAKSSRLKRNNASLNNSSSSSQSPVWCPSARRNISSTTERRVQQSAEFSSSSRSYERLGRRAKEKLLDRDFFLSLLNSASTKREAKSYLARLKAQHQISANQAAPKPLVTDVKIPSAAIPSSTGVNLGSFYGASRSVYESPVFIHDTTPSPPPPTITQRLHLALIKITTPQLLDDYTINGVAKTLSQLNRLGMACCVVVDPGTGEDLNALRKIAAEQADRLSLAVDAQPDSKSAHIDSVLSISTTKPPALKVSSRKVLLGPLRDGQIVVAAPVAYTEEVPRAVAVSGNDAILALAKELAGLATVPDPDEDPLLTAQRIKDLQAEVSLDRVILLDPLGGIPALSGPQSSHVFINMEQEFGDILQELRQVRQSALEAGKNPPSGQSDCPSFPALEASAIDGHLENLRLSQAALALLPSASSGIITSPLEVANSAQSSHGLAPDLSAVGTRRQRNPLIHNLLTDKPLLSSSLPLSRRAAMHGRPASVTTPGLHTTFVKRGMPLTLIPNPRVQVWTAQNRPQLGLDDPCIDLPRLVHLIEDSFNRKLDVQDYLNRVNGRLAGLIIAGEYEGGAILTWELPPGVEDDGSEASQARMVPYLDKFAVLKRSQGAGGVADIVFNAMVRSCFPNGVCWRSRKDNPVNKWYFERSQGTWKLNDTNWTMFWTTPGLVQDSQRFQDYEGVCRSIQPSWADDIGVVD
;
A
#
# COMPACT_ATOMS: atom_id res chain seq x y z
N MET A 1 19.97 53.15 -31.86
CA MET A 1 21.19 52.87 -32.66
C MET A 1 21.68 51.49 -32.22
N SER A 2 21.62 50.45 -33.05
CA SER A 2 22.54 50.11 -34.15
C SER A 2 23.74 49.25 -33.71
N SER A 3 23.70 47.96 -34.09
CA SER A 3 24.78 47.20 -34.77
C SER A 3 26.04 46.78 -33.96
N ARG A 4 26.80 45.72 -34.25
CA ARG A 4 26.81 44.52 -35.16
C ARG A 4 27.89 43.54 -34.57
N THR A 5 28.22 42.32 -35.01
CA THR A 5 27.97 41.43 -36.17
C THR A 5 28.08 39.97 -35.64
N LEU A 6 27.21 38.99 -35.91
CA LEU A 6 27.00 38.18 -37.13
C LEU A 6 28.24 37.41 -37.67
N THR A 7 28.18 36.08 -37.68
CA THR A 7 28.93 35.19 -38.59
C THR A 7 28.27 33.80 -38.67
N GLY A 8 28.39 33.08 -39.80
CA GLY A 8 27.89 31.71 -39.98
C GLY A 8 27.82 31.23 -41.45
N LEU A 9 27.72 29.91 -41.67
CA LEU A 9 27.51 29.21 -42.96
C LEU A 9 26.67 27.93 -42.70
N ARG A 10 25.58 27.61 -43.43
CA ARG A 10 25.46 26.97 -44.78
C ARG A 10 26.03 25.53 -44.79
N THR A 11 25.42 24.50 -45.43
CA THR A 11 24.56 24.40 -46.65
C THR A 11 23.41 23.36 -46.49
N ALA A 12 22.17 23.56 -46.99
CA ALA A 12 21.61 23.23 -48.34
C ALA A 12 21.67 21.72 -48.74
N LYS A 13 20.71 21.08 -49.45
CA LYS A 13 19.62 21.48 -50.39
C LYS A 13 18.35 20.60 -50.12
N SER A 14 17.09 21.02 -50.25
CA SER A 14 16.29 21.34 -51.47
C SER A 14 16.28 20.20 -52.52
N SER A 15 15.16 19.66 -53.04
CA SER A 15 13.72 20.05 -53.07
C SER A 15 12.81 18.78 -52.98
N ARG A 16 11.50 18.65 -53.31
CA ARG A 16 10.50 19.41 -54.11
C ARG A 16 9.05 18.92 -53.80
N LEU A 17 8.00 19.61 -54.28
CA LEU A 17 6.60 19.10 -54.34
C LEU A 17 6.19 18.67 -55.76
N LYS A 18 5.18 17.80 -55.87
CA LYS A 18 4.19 17.81 -56.97
C LYS A 18 2.79 17.43 -56.46
N ARG A 19 1.77 18.12 -56.96
CA ARG A 19 0.34 18.00 -56.64
C ARG A 19 -0.40 17.75 -57.95
N ASN A 20 -1.41 16.89 -57.96
CA ASN A 20 -2.41 16.81 -59.04
C ASN A 20 -3.70 16.17 -58.51
N ASN A 21 -4.85 16.65 -58.98
CA ASN A 21 -6.17 16.10 -58.68
C ASN A 21 -6.68 15.32 -59.91
N ALA A 22 -7.44 14.25 -59.71
CA ALA A 22 -8.33 13.69 -60.74
C ALA A 22 -9.56 13.04 -60.10
N SER A 23 -10.73 13.53 -60.54
CA SER A 23 -12.08 13.15 -60.14
C SER A 23 -12.52 11.75 -60.59
N LEU A 24 -13.52 11.18 -59.88
CA LEU A 24 -14.68 10.33 -60.30
C LEU A 24 -14.65 9.71 -61.73
N ASN A 25 -15.16 8.50 -62.00
CA ASN A 25 -16.49 7.98 -61.60
C ASN A 25 -16.70 6.51 -62.08
N ASN A 26 -17.63 5.74 -61.46
CA ASN A 26 -18.40 4.59 -62.01
C ASN A 26 -17.70 3.40 -62.75
N SER A 27 -18.26 2.18 -62.87
CA SER A 27 -19.40 1.46 -62.26
C SER A 27 -19.26 -0.07 -62.56
N SER A 28 -20.13 -0.94 -62.00
CA SER A 28 -20.64 -2.24 -62.56
C SER A 28 -19.65 -3.27 -63.17
N SER A 29 -19.73 -4.59 -62.92
CA SER A 29 -20.65 -5.45 -62.15
C SER A 29 -20.09 -6.90 -62.10
N SER A 30 -20.88 -7.88 -61.60
CA SER A 30 -20.97 -9.31 -62.06
C SER A 30 -19.80 -9.99 -62.81
N SER A 31 -19.44 -11.26 -62.57
CA SER A 31 -19.93 -12.32 -61.66
C SER A 31 -19.07 -13.61 -61.83
N GLN A 32 -19.47 -14.70 -61.17
CA GLN A 32 -19.14 -16.12 -61.47
C GLN A 32 -17.69 -16.64 -61.28
N SER A 33 -17.57 -17.61 -60.37
CA SER A 33 -16.59 -18.71 -60.41
C SER A 33 -16.97 -19.75 -61.48
N PRO A 34 -16.03 -20.59 -61.97
CA PRO A 34 -16.00 -21.94 -61.40
C PRO A 34 -14.61 -22.63 -61.30
N VAL A 35 -14.48 -23.46 -60.25
CA VAL A 35 -13.96 -24.85 -60.22
C VAL A 35 -13.06 -25.32 -61.39
N TRP A 36 -11.79 -25.66 -61.12
CA TRP A 36 -11.37 -27.08 -60.94
C TRP A 36 -9.92 -27.25 -60.40
N CYS A 37 -9.57 -28.50 -60.11
CA CYS A 37 -8.23 -29.05 -59.82
C CYS A 37 -8.03 -30.26 -60.77
N PRO A 38 -6.87 -30.99 -60.85
CA PRO A 38 -5.74 -31.01 -59.91
C PRO A 38 -4.33 -31.16 -60.56
N SER A 39 -3.35 -31.49 -59.70
CA SER A 39 -2.19 -32.37 -59.95
C SER A 39 -0.90 -31.85 -60.62
N ALA A 40 0.13 -31.78 -59.78
CA ALA A 40 1.48 -32.34 -59.97
C ALA A 40 2.30 -32.03 -61.25
N ARG A 41 3.42 -31.32 -61.03
CA ARG A 41 4.77 -31.82 -61.39
C ARG A 41 5.83 -31.24 -60.46
N ARG A 42 6.77 -32.08 -59.99
CA ARG A 42 8.06 -31.60 -59.48
C ARG A 42 8.91 -31.22 -60.69
N ASN A 43 9.65 -30.13 -60.61
CA ASN A 43 10.87 -29.92 -61.39
C ASN A 43 11.86 -29.13 -60.54
N ILE A 44 13.10 -29.61 -60.49
CA ILE A 44 14.21 -28.95 -59.82
C ILE A 44 15.03 -28.25 -60.92
N SER A 45 15.04 -26.92 -60.91
CA SER A 45 15.93 -26.13 -61.77
C SER A 45 16.59 -25.05 -60.93
N SER A 46 17.92 -25.11 -60.85
CA SER A 46 18.75 -24.13 -60.15
C SER A 46 19.14 -22.99 -61.09
N THR A 47 18.63 -21.79 -60.83
CA THR A 47 19.20 -20.54 -61.36
C THR A 47 19.24 -19.46 -60.27
N THR A 48 20.31 -18.67 -60.31
CA THR A 48 20.61 -17.61 -59.34
C THR A 48 19.81 -16.33 -59.60
N GLU A 49 19.95 -15.37 -58.68
CA GLU A 49 19.53 -13.97 -58.81
C GLU A 49 18.03 -13.67 -58.98
N ARG A 50 17.35 -13.43 -57.85
CA ARG A 50 16.33 -12.37 -57.80
C ARG A 50 16.37 -11.61 -56.47
N ARG A 51 16.39 -10.28 -56.58
CA ARG A 51 16.51 -9.32 -55.48
C ARG A 51 15.21 -9.28 -54.67
N VAL A 52 15.19 -9.97 -53.53
CA VAL A 52 14.01 -10.01 -52.65
C VAL A 52 13.84 -8.68 -51.90
N GLN A 53 12.98 -7.80 -52.42
CA GLN A 53 12.36 -6.75 -51.60
C GLN A 53 11.24 -7.37 -50.76
N GLN A 54 11.59 -7.95 -49.62
CA GLN A 54 10.60 -8.33 -48.62
C GLN A 54 10.20 -7.09 -47.81
N SER A 55 9.08 -6.48 -48.21
CA SER A 55 8.26 -5.65 -47.33
C SER A 55 7.82 -6.52 -46.15
N ALA A 56 8.48 -6.39 -45.00
CA ALA A 56 8.09 -7.11 -43.80
C ALA A 56 6.82 -6.47 -43.21
N GLU A 57 5.65 -6.99 -43.57
CA GLU A 57 4.38 -6.60 -42.95
C GLU A 57 4.37 -7.12 -41.50
N PHE A 58 4.58 -6.20 -40.54
CA PHE A 58 4.77 -6.49 -39.11
C PHE A 58 3.47 -6.84 -38.37
N SER A 59 2.82 -7.94 -38.79
CA SER A 59 1.64 -8.52 -38.15
C SER A 59 1.97 -9.86 -37.46
N SER A 60 2.75 -9.85 -36.37
CA SER A 60 3.08 -11.08 -35.63
C SER A 60 3.48 -10.88 -34.16
N SER A 61 2.48 -10.78 -33.27
CA SER A 61 2.66 -10.85 -31.82
C SER A 61 2.67 -12.29 -31.27
N SER A 62 1.75 -13.16 -31.73
CA SER A 62 1.59 -14.51 -31.17
C SER A 62 2.55 -15.55 -31.75
N ARG A 63 2.64 -15.65 -33.09
CA ARG A 63 3.47 -16.67 -33.79
C ARG A 63 4.98 -16.48 -33.64
N SER A 64 5.41 -15.35 -33.09
CA SER A 64 6.81 -15.04 -32.78
C SER A 64 7.23 -15.55 -31.40
N TYR A 65 6.33 -15.57 -30.41
CA TYR A 65 6.67 -16.00 -29.04
C TYR A 65 7.10 -17.46 -28.98
N GLU A 66 6.32 -18.38 -29.59
CA GLU A 66 6.61 -19.82 -29.58
C GLU A 66 7.98 -20.16 -30.15
N ARG A 67 8.40 -19.46 -31.22
CA ARG A 67 9.65 -19.69 -31.97
C ARG A 67 10.92 -19.25 -31.23
N LEU A 68 10.78 -18.56 -30.09
CA LEU A 68 11.94 -18.09 -29.32
C LEU A 68 12.51 -19.20 -28.42
N GLY A 69 13.84 -19.34 -28.44
CA GLY A 69 14.55 -20.24 -27.53
C GLY A 69 14.43 -19.81 -26.06
N ARG A 70 14.62 -20.74 -25.11
CA ARG A 70 14.37 -20.54 -23.67
C ARG A 70 14.94 -19.23 -23.12
N ARG A 71 16.24 -18.97 -23.34
CA ARG A 71 16.94 -17.72 -22.91
C ARG A 71 16.40 -16.42 -23.53
N ALA A 72 15.68 -16.51 -24.65
CA ALA A 72 15.07 -15.34 -25.29
C ALA A 72 13.64 -15.10 -24.78
N LYS A 73 12.89 -16.17 -24.44
CA LYS A 73 11.61 -16.07 -23.71
C LYS A 73 11.85 -15.47 -22.32
N GLU A 74 12.77 -16.05 -21.55
CA GLU A 74 13.25 -15.57 -20.24
C GLU A 74 13.57 -14.06 -20.26
N LYS A 75 14.39 -13.60 -21.22
CA LYS A 75 14.71 -12.17 -21.36
C LYS A 75 13.53 -11.26 -21.71
N LEU A 76 12.51 -11.76 -22.43
CA LEU A 76 11.28 -10.99 -22.66
C LEU A 76 10.39 -10.96 -21.42
N LEU A 77 10.30 -12.07 -20.69
CA LEU A 77 9.56 -12.18 -19.43
C LEU A 77 10.18 -11.30 -18.33
N ASP A 78 11.49 -11.11 -18.32
CA ASP A 78 12.18 -10.10 -17.52
C ASP A 78 11.91 -8.67 -18.02
N ARG A 79 12.05 -8.41 -19.33
CA ARG A 79 11.81 -7.09 -19.91
C ARG A 79 10.40 -6.59 -19.58
N ASP A 80 9.40 -7.46 -19.76
CA ASP A 80 7.99 -7.12 -19.60
C ASP A 80 7.60 -7.00 -18.12
N PHE A 81 8.23 -7.80 -17.25
CA PHE A 81 8.17 -7.63 -15.80
C PHE A 81 8.76 -6.29 -15.36
N PHE A 82 9.98 -5.93 -15.77
CA PHE A 82 10.58 -4.63 -15.42
C PHE A 82 9.82 -3.45 -16.02
N LEU A 83 9.20 -3.59 -17.19
CA LEU A 83 8.30 -2.58 -17.76
C LEU A 83 7.01 -2.44 -16.93
N SER A 84 6.37 -3.55 -16.54
CA SER A 84 5.21 -3.55 -15.61
C SER A 84 5.56 -2.87 -14.29
N LEU A 85 6.73 -3.19 -13.73
CA LEU A 85 7.23 -2.64 -12.47
C LEU A 85 7.48 -1.14 -12.55
N LEU A 86 8.14 -0.67 -13.62
CA LEU A 86 8.46 0.74 -13.83
C LEU A 86 7.23 1.59 -14.21
N ASN A 87 6.20 0.99 -14.82
CA ASN A 87 4.90 1.64 -15.00
C ASN A 87 4.13 1.75 -13.66
N SER A 88 4.19 0.71 -12.83
CA SER A 88 3.46 0.62 -11.56
C SER A 88 4.09 1.43 -10.42
N ALA A 89 5.39 1.71 -10.45
CA ALA A 89 6.06 2.54 -9.45
C ALA A 89 5.61 4.02 -9.50
N SER A 90 5.60 4.70 -8.34
CA SER A 90 5.38 6.17 -8.30
C SER A 90 6.60 6.93 -8.85
N THR A 91 7.81 6.51 -8.48
CA THR A 91 9.10 7.05 -8.96
C THR A 91 10.10 5.95 -9.34
N LYS A 92 11.06 6.29 -10.22
CA LYS A 92 12.21 5.42 -10.54
C LYS A 92 13.10 5.13 -9.31
N ARG A 93 13.10 6.01 -8.30
CA ARG A 93 13.89 5.85 -7.06
C ARG A 93 13.32 4.74 -6.19
N GLU A 94 12.00 4.69 -6.01
CA GLU A 94 11.31 3.64 -5.23
C GLU A 94 11.52 2.25 -5.85
N ALA A 95 11.29 2.10 -7.16
CA ALA A 95 11.56 0.85 -7.87
C ALA A 95 13.01 0.37 -7.74
N LYS A 96 14.00 1.28 -7.89
CA LYS A 96 15.42 0.95 -7.70
C LYS A 96 15.73 0.56 -6.24
N SER A 97 15.11 1.22 -5.27
CA SER A 97 15.28 0.93 -3.84
C SER A 97 14.75 -0.46 -3.48
N TYR A 98 13.52 -0.79 -3.92
CA TYR A 98 12.91 -2.10 -3.72
C TYR A 98 13.76 -3.23 -4.34
N LEU A 99 14.17 -3.06 -5.60
CA LEU A 99 15.02 -4.05 -6.29
C LEU A 99 16.42 -4.18 -5.67
N ALA A 100 16.97 -3.12 -5.06
CA ALA A 100 18.24 -3.20 -4.34
C ALA A 100 18.11 -4.02 -3.05
N ARG A 101 17.02 -3.83 -2.30
CA ARG A 101 16.70 -4.64 -1.10
C ARG A 101 16.51 -6.12 -1.44
N LEU A 102 15.73 -6.41 -2.49
CA LEU A 102 15.53 -7.77 -2.99
C LEU A 102 16.86 -8.42 -3.42
N LYS A 103 17.72 -7.70 -4.13
CA LYS A 103 19.06 -8.20 -4.51
C LYS A 103 19.96 -8.44 -3.30
N ALA A 104 19.95 -7.58 -2.29
CA ALA A 104 20.69 -7.80 -1.05
C ALA A 104 20.22 -9.07 -0.33
N GLN A 105 18.91 -9.30 -0.25
CA GLN A 105 18.32 -10.53 0.30
C GLN A 105 18.81 -11.78 -0.46
N HIS A 106 18.71 -11.80 -1.80
CA HIS A 106 19.19 -12.93 -2.62
C HIS A 106 20.71 -13.14 -2.56
N GLN A 107 21.50 -12.08 -2.36
CA GLN A 107 22.96 -12.19 -2.23
C GLN A 107 23.40 -12.81 -0.90
N ILE A 108 22.63 -12.63 0.17
CA ILE A 108 22.89 -13.28 1.46
C ILE A 108 22.70 -14.80 1.32
N SER A 109 21.57 -15.23 0.78
CA SER A 109 21.27 -16.66 0.55
C SER A 109 22.23 -17.31 -0.45
N ALA A 110 22.62 -16.62 -1.53
CA ALA A 110 23.61 -17.13 -2.48
C ALA A 110 25.02 -17.32 -1.86
N ASN A 111 25.46 -16.41 -0.99
CA ASN A 111 26.76 -16.54 -0.30
C ASN A 111 26.75 -17.62 0.80
N GLN A 112 25.59 -17.91 1.39
CA GLN A 112 25.43 -19.00 2.37
C GLN A 112 25.39 -20.39 1.70
N ALA A 113 24.96 -20.48 0.44
CA ALA A 113 24.91 -21.74 -0.32
C ALA A 113 26.27 -22.22 -0.89
N ALA A 114 27.34 -21.44 -0.71
CA ALA A 114 28.65 -21.71 -1.31
C ALA A 114 29.72 -22.07 -0.25
N PRO A 115 29.96 -23.35 0.06
CA PRO A 115 31.00 -23.76 1.00
C PRO A 115 32.39 -23.48 0.42
N LYS A 116 33.06 -22.43 0.91
CA LYS A 116 34.49 -22.24 0.66
C LYS A 116 35.30 -23.17 1.58
N PRO A 117 36.22 -23.99 1.06
CA PRO A 117 37.13 -24.76 1.89
C PRO A 117 38.18 -23.82 2.51
N LEU A 118 37.92 -23.38 3.75
CA LEU A 118 38.90 -22.64 4.55
C LEU A 118 39.72 -23.63 5.37
N VAL A 119 40.89 -23.99 4.84
CA VAL A 119 41.96 -24.60 5.64
C VAL A 119 42.63 -23.49 6.44
N THR A 120 42.31 -23.41 7.73
CA THR A 120 42.98 -22.51 8.69
C THR A 120 43.23 -23.26 9.99
N ASP A 121 44.51 -23.56 10.29
CA ASP A 121 44.93 -24.01 11.60
C ASP A 121 44.59 -22.97 12.66
N VAL A 122 43.83 -23.35 13.69
CA VAL A 122 43.55 -22.49 14.85
C VAL A 122 43.84 -23.26 16.14
N LYS A 123 44.90 -22.85 16.84
CA LYS A 123 45.17 -23.29 18.21
C LYS A 123 44.07 -22.75 19.13
N ILE A 124 43.43 -23.63 19.89
CA ILE A 124 42.36 -23.27 20.84
C ILE A 124 42.96 -22.62 22.09
N PRO A 125 42.61 -21.36 22.43
CA PRO A 125 42.84 -20.79 23.75
C PRO A 125 41.74 -21.27 24.70
N SER A 126 42.10 -21.81 25.87
CA SER A 126 41.10 -22.23 26.86
C SER A 126 40.48 -21.01 27.55
N ALA A 127 39.17 -20.83 27.44
CA ALA A 127 38.45 -19.78 28.16
C ALA A 127 38.10 -20.25 29.59
N ALA A 128 38.44 -19.44 30.58
CA ALA A 128 38.00 -19.61 31.97
C ALA A 128 36.77 -18.75 32.25
N ILE A 129 35.76 -19.31 32.92
CA ILE A 129 34.58 -18.57 33.39
C ILE A 129 34.89 -18.01 34.78
N PRO A 130 34.66 -16.71 35.05
CA PRO A 130 34.91 -16.13 36.36
C PRO A 130 33.79 -16.50 37.35
N SER A 131 34.08 -17.35 38.33
CA SER A 131 33.26 -17.51 39.53
C SER A 131 33.69 -16.52 40.62
N SER A 132 32.72 -15.93 41.32
CA SER A 132 32.96 -15.03 42.45
C SER A 132 33.08 -15.81 43.77
N THR A 133 33.72 -15.18 44.76
CA THR A 133 34.06 -15.73 46.10
C THR A 133 35.07 -16.88 46.06
N GLY A 134 36.11 -16.80 46.90
CA GLY A 134 37.32 -17.62 46.71
C GLY A 134 37.60 -18.60 47.82
N VAL A 135 37.77 -19.88 47.45
CA VAL A 135 38.89 -20.73 47.88
C VAL A 135 39.30 -21.59 46.67
N ASN A 136 40.58 -21.56 46.27
CA ASN A 136 41.07 -22.41 45.20
C ASN A 136 41.34 -23.84 45.71
N LEU A 137 40.33 -24.71 45.62
CA LEU A 137 40.52 -26.17 45.69
C LEU A 137 40.55 -26.73 44.27
N GLY A 138 41.68 -27.33 43.89
CA GLY A 138 41.89 -27.91 42.56
C GLY A 138 40.97 -29.10 42.28
N SER A 139 40.91 -29.53 41.01
CA SER A 139 40.01 -30.58 40.54
C SER A 139 40.36 -31.97 41.09
N PHE A 140 39.90 -32.27 42.31
CA PHE A 140 40.05 -33.58 42.98
C PHE A 140 38.94 -34.58 42.60
N TYR A 141 37.88 -34.15 41.93
CA TYR A 141 36.74 -34.98 41.51
C TYR A 141 36.53 -35.02 39.98
N GLY A 142 37.51 -34.56 39.20
CA GLY A 142 37.51 -34.74 37.75
C GLY A 142 38.05 -36.12 37.35
N ALA A 143 37.38 -36.81 36.43
CA ALA A 143 37.89 -38.06 35.87
C ALA A 143 39.25 -37.83 35.16
N SER A 144 40.17 -38.77 35.31
CA SER A 144 41.52 -38.69 34.73
C SER A 144 41.47 -38.53 33.21
N ARG A 145 42.38 -37.71 32.65
CA ARG A 145 42.45 -37.32 31.23
C ARG A 145 42.25 -38.46 30.23
N SER A 146 42.78 -39.64 30.55
CA SER A 146 42.62 -40.90 29.80
C SER A 146 41.17 -41.32 29.50
N VAL A 147 40.19 -40.87 30.29
CA VAL A 147 38.75 -41.13 30.09
C VAL A 147 38.16 -40.21 29.01
N TYR A 148 38.74 -39.04 28.79
CA TYR A 148 38.36 -38.13 27.69
C TYR A 148 39.08 -38.46 26.37
N GLU A 149 40.17 -39.23 26.43
CA GLU A 149 40.99 -39.62 25.28
C GLU A 149 40.73 -41.07 24.81
N SER A 150 39.83 -41.82 25.46
CA SER A 150 39.43 -43.16 25.01
C SER A 150 38.52 -43.12 23.78
N PRO A 151 38.81 -43.87 22.70
CA PRO A 151 37.99 -43.84 21.48
C PRO A 151 36.63 -44.51 21.70
N VAL A 152 35.55 -43.71 21.62
CA VAL A 152 34.17 -44.20 21.69
C VAL A 152 33.82 -44.92 20.39
N PHE A 153 33.41 -46.19 20.48
CA PHE A 153 32.87 -46.94 19.35
C PHE A 153 31.45 -46.43 18.99
N ILE A 154 31.38 -45.46 18.09
CA ILE A 154 30.11 -44.98 17.52
C ILE A 154 29.61 -46.03 16.51
N HIS A 155 28.61 -46.83 16.90
CA HIS A 155 27.80 -47.59 15.96
C HIS A 155 26.69 -46.70 15.41
N ASP A 156 26.77 -46.43 14.11
CA ASP A 156 25.87 -45.65 13.28
C ASP A 156 25.57 -44.20 13.71
N THR A 157 25.44 -43.33 12.70
CA THR A 157 25.45 -41.88 12.90
C THR A 157 24.17 -41.39 13.59
N THR A 158 24.26 -41.03 14.87
CA THR A 158 23.41 -39.94 15.40
C THR A 158 23.69 -38.69 14.56
N PRO A 159 22.72 -38.15 13.79
CA PRO A 159 22.97 -36.97 13.00
C PRO A 159 23.29 -35.80 13.95
N SER A 160 24.37 -35.07 13.67
CA SER A 160 24.63 -33.81 14.36
C SER A 160 23.40 -32.90 14.23
N PRO A 161 22.98 -32.18 15.29
CA PRO A 161 21.93 -31.19 15.13
C PRO A 161 22.34 -30.25 13.98
N PRO A 162 21.47 -30.01 12.99
CA PRO A 162 21.85 -29.22 11.83
C PRO A 162 22.33 -27.84 12.32
N PRO A 163 23.40 -27.28 11.73
CA PRO A 163 23.82 -25.93 12.07
C PRO A 163 22.61 -25.00 11.90
N PRO A 164 22.40 -24.00 12.78
CA PRO A 164 21.19 -23.20 12.75
C PRO A 164 21.11 -22.43 11.43
N THR A 165 20.37 -23.00 10.48
CA THR A 165 20.16 -22.41 9.17
C THR A 165 19.46 -21.10 9.39
N ILE A 166 20.16 -19.99 9.16
CA ILE A 166 19.61 -18.64 9.24
C ILE A 166 18.69 -18.46 8.03
N THR A 167 17.52 -19.09 8.08
CA THR A 167 16.53 -19.07 7.01
C THR A 167 16.04 -17.65 6.84
N GLN A 168 16.43 -17.04 5.72
CA GLN A 168 16.04 -15.69 5.31
C GLN A 168 14.56 -15.45 5.60
N ARG A 169 14.26 -14.38 6.34
CA ARG A 169 12.89 -14.04 6.78
C ARG A 169 11.94 -14.01 5.59
N LEU A 170 10.89 -14.84 5.65
CA LEU A 170 9.96 -15.05 4.57
C LEU A 170 8.91 -13.93 4.55
N HIS A 171 8.91 -13.12 3.48
CA HIS A 171 7.96 -12.03 3.29
C HIS A 171 6.70 -12.55 2.59
N LEU A 172 5.56 -12.46 3.28
CA LEU A 172 4.28 -13.05 2.87
C LEU A 172 3.21 -12.00 2.54
N ALA A 173 2.39 -12.36 1.55
CA ALA A 173 1.06 -11.77 1.34
C ALA A 173 -0.01 -12.85 1.57
N LEU A 174 -0.94 -12.58 2.48
CA LEU A 174 -2.12 -13.41 2.73
C LEU A 174 -3.31 -12.81 1.96
N ILE A 175 -3.85 -13.58 1.01
CA ILE A 175 -4.88 -13.12 0.07
C ILE A 175 -6.18 -13.89 0.30
N LYS A 176 -7.32 -13.19 0.39
CA LYS A 176 -8.65 -13.77 0.29
C LYS A 176 -9.19 -13.50 -1.12
N ILE A 177 -9.82 -14.48 -1.76
CA ILE A 177 -10.67 -14.29 -2.95
C ILE A 177 -12.11 -14.65 -2.57
N THR A 178 -13.03 -13.69 -2.61
CA THR A 178 -14.45 -13.89 -2.33
C THR A 178 -15.20 -14.36 -3.58
N THR A 179 -16.01 -15.42 -3.45
CA THR A 179 -16.94 -15.96 -4.48
C THR A 179 -16.32 -16.16 -5.88
N PRO A 180 -15.19 -16.88 -6.01
CA PRO A 180 -14.47 -17.08 -7.28
C PRO A 180 -15.30 -17.77 -8.37
N GLN A 181 -16.35 -18.52 -7.99
CA GLN A 181 -17.30 -19.12 -8.93
C GLN A 181 -18.09 -18.09 -9.77
N LEU A 182 -18.14 -16.82 -9.35
CA LEU A 182 -18.74 -15.72 -10.10
C LEU A 182 -17.75 -15.02 -11.04
N LEU A 183 -16.46 -15.35 -10.99
CA LEU A 183 -15.41 -14.74 -11.81
C LEU A 183 -15.22 -15.52 -13.11
N ASP A 184 -15.02 -14.80 -14.20
CA ASP A 184 -14.71 -15.36 -15.51
C ASP A 184 -13.22 -15.76 -15.64
N ASP A 185 -12.90 -16.63 -16.60
CA ASP A 185 -11.53 -17.11 -16.77
C ASP A 185 -10.55 -15.99 -17.16
N TYR A 186 -11.03 -14.92 -17.79
CA TYR A 186 -10.24 -13.71 -18.06
C TYR A 186 -9.78 -13.04 -16.74
N THR A 187 -10.69 -12.85 -15.78
CA THR A 187 -10.35 -12.26 -14.48
C THR A 187 -9.45 -13.18 -13.67
N ILE A 188 -9.75 -14.48 -13.62
CA ILE A 188 -8.91 -15.47 -12.93
C ILE A 188 -7.47 -15.48 -13.49
N ASN A 189 -7.30 -15.48 -14.82
CA ASN A 189 -5.98 -15.41 -15.46
C ASN A 189 -5.25 -14.07 -15.18
N GLY A 190 -5.97 -12.94 -15.15
CA GLY A 190 -5.38 -11.64 -14.81
C GLY A 190 -4.94 -11.52 -13.35
N VAL A 191 -5.68 -12.13 -12.43
CA VAL A 191 -5.29 -12.27 -11.01
C VAL A 191 -4.07 -13.20 -10.89
N ALA A 192 -4.11 -14.39 -11.49
CA ALA A 192 -3.00 -15.35 -11.49
C ALA A 192 -1.68 -14.74 -12.01
N LYS A 193 -1.75 -13.96 -13.10
CA LYS A 193 -0.63 -13.20 -13.64
C LYS A 193 -0.09 -12.17 -12.64
N THR A 194 -0.95 -11.50 -11.87
CA THR A 194 -0.52 -10.57 -10.82
C THR A 194 0.16 -11.31 -9.66
N LEU A 195 -0.38 -12.45 -9.23
CA LEU A 195 0.22 -13.27 -8.17
C LEU A 195 1.61 -13.77 -8.56
N SER A 196 1.79 -14.24 -9.80
CA SER A 196 3.11 -14.57 -10.38
C SER A 196 4.07 -13.37 -10.33
N GLN A 197 3.60 -12.15 -10.63
CA GLN A 197 4.41 -10.93 -10.57
C GLN A 197 4.78 -10.53 -9.12
N LEU A 198 3.90 -10.73 -8.13
CA LEU A 198 4.21 -10.50 -6.71
C LEU A 198 5.23 -11.52 -6.17
N ASN A 199 5.08 -12.79 -6.55
CA ASN A 199 6.01 -13.86 -6.20
C ASN A 199 7.41 -13.61 -6.80
N ARG A 200 7.49 -13.20 -8.08
CA ARG A 200 8.74 -12.71 -8.72
C ARG A 200 9.32 -11.42 -8.09
N LEU A 201 8.58 -10.74 -7.22
CA LEU A 201 9.05 -9.61 -6.39
C LEU A 201 9.46 -10.02 -4.97
N GLY A 202 9.64 -11.32 -4.71
CA GLY A 202 10.09 -11.84 -3.42
C GLY A 202 9.02 -11.79 -2.33
N MET A 203 7.75 -11.69 -2.71
CA MET A 203 6.60 -11.74 -1.80
C MET A 203 5.80 -13.00 -2.08
N ALA A 204 6.03 -14.05 -1.29
CA ALA A 204 5.35 -15.33 -1.48
C ALA A 204 3.86 -15.20 -1.09
N CYS A 205 2.98 -15.74 -1.93
CA CYS A 205 1.54 -15.56 -1.82
C CYS A 205 0.85 -16.81 -1.26
N CYS A 206 0.05 -16.63 -0.22
CA CYS A 206 -0.88 -17.63 0.30
C CYS A 206 -2.31 -17.15 0.03
N VAL A 207 -3.08 -17.92 -0.78
CA VAL A 207 -4.42 -17.55 -1.22
C VAL A 207 -5.46 -18.46 -0.55
N VAL A 208 -6.46 -17.87 0.10
CA VAL A 208 -7.65 -18.54 0.61
C VAL A 208 -8.81 -18.31 -0.36
N VAL A 209 -9.45 -19.41 -0.77
CA VAL A 209 -10.47 -19.44 -1.82
C VAL A 209 -11.85 -19.56 -1.16
N ASP A 210 -12.51 -18.42 -0.90
CA ASP A 210 -13.78 -18.38 -0.14
C ASP A 210 -14.99 -18.57 -1.08
N PRO A 211 -15.72 -19.70 -1.02
CA PRO A 211 -16.92 -19.90 -1.84
C PRO A 211 -18.09 -19.00 -1.42
N GLY A 212 -18.01 -18.32 -0.27
CA GLY A 212 -19.11 -17.56 0.33
C GLY A 212 -20.06 -18.42 1.15
N THR A 213 -21.19 -17.84 1.54
CA THR A 213 -22.21 -18.49 2.38
C THR A 213 -23.20 -19.32 1.57
N GLY A 214 -23.65 -20.44 2.14
CA GLY A 214 -24.68 -21.32 1.58
C GLY A 214 -25.09 -22.39 2.59
N GLU A 215 -26.23 -23.03 2.37
CA GLU A 215 -26.84 -23.95 3.35
C GLU A 215 -26.11 -25.31 3.40
N ASP A 216 -25.70 -25.83 2.24
CA ASP A 216 -25.01 -27.12 2.12
C ASP A 216 -23.48 -26.98 2.29
N LEU A 217 -22.98 -27.21 3.51
CA LEU A 217 -21.54 -27.24 3.83
C LEU A 217 -20.74 -28.20 2.92
N ASN A 218 -21.36 -29.32 2.49
CA ASN A 218 -20.73 -30.27 1.58
C ASN A 218 -20.61 -29.73 0.14
N ALA A 219 -21.59 -28.94 -0.31
CA ALA A 219 -21.55 -28.29 -1.62
C ALA A 219 -20.53 -27.16 -1.62
N LEU A 220 -20.51 -26.32 -0.58
CA LEU A 220 -19.50 -25.27 -0.40
C LEU A 220 -18.07 -25.85 -0.42
N ARG A 221 -17.82 -26.95 0.30
CA ARG A 221 -16.52 -27.65 0.29
C ARG A 221 -16.12 -28.10 -1.12
N LYS A 222 -17.06 -28.66 -1.88
CA LYS A 222 -16.82 -29.09 -3.26
C LYS A 222 -16.49 -27.89 -4.17
N ILE A 223 -17.29 -26.83 -4.10
CA ILE A 223 -17.08 -25.59 -4.87
C ILE A 223 -15.72 -24.97 -4.54
N ALA A 224 -15.34 -24.92 -3.26
CA ALA A 224 -14.05 -24.38 -2.84
C ALA A 224 -12.87 -25.13 -3.46
N ALA A 225 -12.88 -26.47 -3.45
CA ALA A 225 -11.86 -27.29 -4.08
C ALA A 225 -11.83 -27.09 -5.61
N GLU A 226 -12.99 -27.13 -6.29
CA GLU A 226 -13.08 -26.93 -7.75
C GLU A 226 -12.56 -25.55 -8.18
N GLN A 227 -12.83 -24.50 -7.40
CA GLN A 227 -12.31 -23.16 -7.69
C GLN A 227 -10.83 -22.97 -7.29
N ALA A 228 -10.34 -23.71 -6.28
CA ALA A 228 -8.93 -23.74 -5.91
C ALA A 228 -8.07 -24.46 -6.96
N ASP A 229 -8.55 -25.57 -7.52
CA ASP A 229 -7.93 -26.24 -8.67
C ASP A 229 -7.94 -25.33 -9.91
N ARG A 230 -9.07 -24.68 -10.22
CA ARG A 230 -9.19 -23.71 -11.34
C ARG A 230 -8.17 -22.57 -11.22
N LEU A 231 -7.99 -22.01 -10.01
CA LEU A 231 -6.98 -20.98 -9.76
C LEU A 231 -5.56 -21.52 -9.87
N SER A 232 -5.29 -22.71 -9.33
CA SER A 232 -3.98 -23.37 -9.37
C SER A 232 -3.53 -23.61 -10.82
N LEU A 233 -4.42 -24.16 -11.67
CA LEU A 233 -4.21 -24.32 -13.11
C LEU A 233 -3.94 -22.99 -13.83
N ALA A 234 -4.65 -21.92 -13.48
CA ALA A 234 -4.43 -20.59 -14.06
C ALA A 234 -3.10 -19.96 -13.61
N VAL A 235 -2.58 -20.32 -12.42
CA VAL A 235 -1.27 -19.93 -11.89
C VAL A 235 -0.14 -20.73 -12.53
N ASP A 236 -0.31 -22.04 -12.72
CA ASP A 236 0.66 -22.91 -13.40
C ASP A 236 0.78 -22.62 -14.91
N ALA A 237 -0.28 -22.08 -15.51
CA ALA A 237 -0.26 -21.55 -16.86
C ALA A 237 0.58 -20.26 -17.00
N GLN A 238 0.95 -19.59 -15.89
CA GLN A 238 1.80 -18.40 -15.95
C GLN A 238 3.29 -18.78 -16.08
N PRO A 239 4.05 -18.04 -16.91
CA PRO A 239 5.48 -18.32 -17.09
C PRO A 239 6.28 -18.10 -15.80
N ASP A 240 7.19 -19.04 -15.53
CA ASP A 240 8.06 -19.08 -14.35
C ASP A 240 7.30 -19.02 -13.01
N SER A 241 6.08 -19.57 -12.99
CA SER A 241 5.20 -19.67 -11.83
C SER A 241 4.88 -21.13 -11.50
N LYS A 242 4.49 -21.39 -10.25
CA LYS A 242 3.96 -22.68 -9.76
C LYS A 242 2.96 -22.44 -8.63
N SER A 243 1.97 -23.30 -8.54
CA SER A 243 1.00 -23.37 -7.46
C SER A 243 1.23 -24.58 -6.54
N ALA A 244 0.67 -24.53 -5.34
CA ALA A 244 0.57 -25.66 -4.42
C ALA A 244 -0.82 -25.65 -3.77
N HIS A 245 -1.68 -26.57 -4.18
CA HIS A 245 -3.02 -26.74 -3.58
C HIS A 245 -2.91 -27.50 -2.25
N ILE A 246 -3.45 -26.96 -1.16
CA ILE A 246 -3.41 -27.58 0.18
C ILE A 246 -4.79 -27.49 0.88
N ASP A 247 -5.52 -28.61 0.94
CA ASP A 247 -6.83 -28.73 1.62
C ASP A 247 -6.75 -28.86 3.15
N SER A 248 -5.62 -29.35 3.68
CA SER A 248 -5.53 -29.81 5.09
C SER A 248 -4.74 -28.87 6.00
N VAL A 249 -4.78 -27.57 5.72
CA VAL A 249 -4.02 -26.56 6.48
C VAL A 249 -4.61 -26.31 7.87
N LEU A 250 -5.94 -26.44 8.04
CA LEU A 250 -6.65 -26.00 9.24
C LEU A 250 -7.16 -27.17 10.10
N SER A 251 -7.20 -26.94 11.41
CA SER A 251 -7.73 -27.85 12.42
C SER A 251 -8.68 -27.13 13.36
N ILE A 252 -9.72 -27.83 13.83
CA ILE A 252 -10.65 -27.34 14.86
C ILE A 252 -10.36 -28.10 16.15
N SER A 253 -9.85 -27.37 17.14
CA SER A 253 -9.54 -27.89 18.47
C SER A 253 -10.77 -27.84 19.37
N THR A 254 -11.01 -28.91 20.13
CA THR A 254 -12.24 -29.11 20.92
C THR A 254 -12.19 -28.48 22.32
N THR A 255 -11.14 -27.72 22.62
CA THR A 255 -11.11 -26.73 23.70
C THR A 255 -12.38 -25.87 23.68
N LYS A 256 -12.90 -25.45 24.83
CA LYS A 256 -14.07 -24.56 24.91
C LYS A 256 -13.62 -23.11 25.10
N PRO A 257 -13.97 -22.14 24.22
CA PRO A 257 -14.71 -22.29 22.96
C PRO A 257 -13.84 -22.91 21.83
N PRO A 258 -14.46 -23.58 20.83
CA PRO A 258 -13.73 -24.30 19.77
C PRO A 258 -12.86 -23.34 18.97
N ALA A 259 -11.58 -23.69 18.81
CA ALA A 259 -10.57 -22.80 18.27
C ALA A 259 -10.00 -23.35 16.95
N LEU A 260 -10.07 -22.52 15.90
CA LEU A 260 -9.45 -22.80 14.61
C LEU A 260 -7.94 -22.55 14.70
N LYS A 261 -7.15 -23.57 14.37
CA LYS A 261 -5.67 -23.59 14.40
C LYS A 261 -5.12 -24.01 13.03
N VAL A 262 -3.80 -23.87 12.84
CA VAL A 262 -3.09 -24.37 11.65
C VAL A 262 -2.43 -25.70 12.01
N SER A 263 -2.77 -26.76 11.28
CA SER A 263 -2.38 -28.15 11.59
C SER A 263 -0.89 -28.41 11.42
N SER A 264 -0.21 -27.72 10.50
CA SER A 264 1.24 -27.79 10.35
C SER A 264 1.83 -26.58 9.64
N ARG A 265 2.53 -25.73 10.41
CA ARG A 265 3.35 -24.62 9.91
C ARG A 265 4.36 -25.07 8.84
N LYS A 266 4.94 -26.27 8.98
CA LYS A 266 5.94 -26.81 8.03
C LYS A 266 5.33 -27.10 6.65
N VAL A 267 4.10 -27.62 6.60
CA VAL A 267 3.39 -27.91 5.35
C VAL A 267 3.02 -26.61 4.62
N LEU A 268 2.62 -25.57 5.37
CA LEU A 268 2.33 -24.25 4.81
C LEU A 268 3.59 -23.53 4.29
N LEU A 269 4.67 -23.51 5.08
CA LEU A 269 5.87 -22.72 4.76
C LEU A 269 6.79 -23.40 3.73
N GLY A 270 6.73 -24.72 3.54
CA GLY A 270 7.55 -25.44 2.56
C GLY A 270 7.40 -24.91 1.13
N PRO A 271 6.21 -25.01 0.51
CA PRO A 271 5.98 -24.53 -0.85
C PRO A 271 6.22 -23.02 -1.00
N LEU A 272 5.91 -22.21 0.02
CA LEU A 272 6.16 -20.76 0.02
C LEU A 272 7.67 -20.44 -0.02
N ARG A 273 8.52 -21.25 0.64
CA ARG A 273 9.99 -21.14 0.58
C ARG A 273 10.55 -21.60 -0.77
N ASP A 274 9.91 -22.60 -1.40
CA ASP A 274 10.23 -23.06 -2.75
C ASP A 274 9.78 -22.08 -3.87
N GLY A 275 9.18 -20.94 -3.51
CA GLY A 275 8.68 -19.95 -4.46
C GLY A 275 7.38 -20.39 -5.17
N GLN A 276 6.58 -21.25 -4.55
CA GLN A 276 5.27 -21.69 -5.04
C GLN A 276 4.17 -20.85 -4.39
N ILE A 277 3.12 -20.54 -5.14
CA ILE A 277 1.93 -19.84 -4.65
C ILE A 277 1.02 -20.86 -3.99
N VAL A 278 0.85 -20.80 -2.67
CA VAL A 278 -0.07 -21.70 -1.95
C VAL A 278 -1.50 -21.26 -2.22
N VAL A 279 -2.35 -22.21 -2.61
CA VAL A 279 -3.80 -22.06 -2.74
C VAL A 279 -4.45 -23.01 -1.73
N ALA A 280 -5.34 -22.50 -0.90
CA ALA A 280 -5.99 -23.26 0.17
C ALA A 280 -7.51 -23.06 0.13
N ALA A 281 -8.25 -24.17 0.14
CA ALA A 281 -9.67 -24.16 0.43
C ALA A 281 -9.89 -23.96 1.96
N PRO A 282 -10.93 -23.23 2.41
CA PRO A 282 -11.24 -23.04 3.82
C PRO A 282 -11.94 -24.28 4.41
N VAL A 283 -11.19 -25.39 4.46
CA VAL A 283 -11.59 -26.68 5.01
C VAL A 283 -10.74 -26.94 6.25
N ALA A 284 -11.38 -27.35 7.34
CA ALA A 284 -10.70 -27.71 8.58
C ALA A 284 -11.10 -29.10 9.05
N TYR A 285 -10.19 -29.76 9.76
CA TYR A 285 -10.41 -31.11 10.31
C TYR A 285 -10.54 -31.03 11.83
N THR A 286 -11.55 -31.69 12.40
CA THR A 286 -11.68 -31.77 13.87
C THR A 286 -10.62 -32.69 14.48
N GLU A 287 -10.08 -32.31 15.65
CA GLU A 287 -8.96 -33.04 16.29
C GLU A 287 -9.36 -34.43 16.84
N GLU A 288 -10.56 -34.57 17.43
CA GLU A 288 -11.03 -35.84 18.03
C GLU A 288 -11.45 -36.90 17.00
N VAL A 289 -11.98 -36.45 15.85
CA VAL A 289 -12.42 -37.28 14.73
C VAL A 289 -12.03 -36.54 13.45
N PRO A 290 -11.27 -37.15 12.51
CA PRO A 290 -10.76 -36.46 11.31
C PRO A 290 -11.84 -36.22 10.25
N ARG A 291 -12.92 -35.55 10.63
CA ARG A 291 -14.02 -35.11 9.79
C ARG A 291 -13.71 -33.73 9.23
N ALA A 292 -13.75 -33.61 7.90
CA ALA A 292 -13.69 -32.32 7.22
C ALA A 292 -14.96 -31.49 7.50
N VAL A 293 -14.76 -30.22 7.82
CA VAL A 293 -15.79 -29.20 8.06
C VAL A 293 -15.45 -27.97 7.22
N ALA A 294 -16.44 -27.40 6.53
CA ALA A 294 -16.27 -26.15 5.81
C ALA A 294 -16.29 -24.97 6.80
N VAL A 295 -15.38 -24.01 6.61
CA VAL A 295 -15.17 -22.86 7.50
C VAL A 295 -15.33 -21.56 6.70
N SER A 296 -15.66 -20.44 7.35
CA SER A 296 -15.65 -19.14 6.68
C SER A 296 -14.24 -18.79 6.19
N GLY A 297 -14.13 -18.22 4.98
CA GLY A 297 -12.89 -17.64 4.50
C GLY A 297 -12.36 -16.53 5.44
N ASN A 298 -13.24 -15.84 6.16
CA ASN A 298 -12.86 -14.83 7.16
C ASN A 298 -12.10 -15.46 8.33
N ASP A 299 -12.62 -16.54 8.91
CA ASP A 299 -12.01 -17.23 10.04
C ASP A 299 -10.71 -17.94 9.63
N ALA A 300 -10.67 -18.54 8.44
CA ALA A 300 -9.47 -19.14 7.85
C ALA A 300 -8.32 -18.10 7.72
N ILE A 301 -8.61 -16.90 7.21
CA ILE A 301 -7.66 -15.79 7.13
C ILE A 301 -7.18 -15.38 8.53
N LEU A 302 -8.06 -15.32 9.54
CA LEU A 302 -7.69 -14.96 10.91
C LEU A 302 -6.84 -16.04 11.60
N ALA A 303 -7.10 -17.32 11.40
CA ALA A 303 -6.27 -18.41 11.93
C ALA A 303 -4.88 -18.42 11.28
N LEU A 304 -4.80 -18.25 9.95
CA LEU A 304 -3.54 -18.11 9.24
C LEU A 304 -2.75 -16.88 9.70
N ALA A 305 -3.41 -15.73 9.92
CA ALA A 305 -2.76 -14.52 10.44
C ALA A 305 -2.19 -14.75 11.86
N LYS A 306 -2.92 -15.42 12.75
CA LYS A 306 -2.44 -15.77 14.11
C LYS A 306 -1.21 -16.67 14.08
N GLU A 307 -1.22 -17.71 13.25
CA GLU A 307 -0.08 -18.62 13.08
C GLU A 307 1.15 -17.89 12.52
N LEU A 308 0.98 -17.15 11.43
CA LEU A 308 2.08 -16.44 10.77
C LEU A 308 2.65 -15.28 11.62
N ALA A 309 1.87 -14.75 12.57
CA ALA A 309 2.33 -13.82 13.61
C ALA A 309 3.01 -14.48 14.82
N GLY A 310 3.04 -15.82 14.89
CA GLY A 310 3.55 -16.57 16.04
C GLY A 310 2.64 -16.54 17.27
N LEU A 311 1.38 -16.13 17.13
CA LEU A 311 0.41 -15.94 18.22
C LEU A 311 -0.54 -17.14 18.42
N ALA A 312 -0.42 -18.19 17.60
CA ALA A 312 -1.23 -19.41 17.73
C ALA A 312 -0.67 -20.43 18.74
N THR A 313 0.56 -20.23 19.24
CA THR A 313 1.14 -21.10 20.28
C THR A 313 0.52 -20.82 21.64
N VAL A 314 -0.19 -21.80 22.19
CA VAL A 314 -0.59 -21.82 23.60
C VAL A 314 0.57 -22.48 24.38
N PRO A 315 1.20 -21.78 25.35
CA PRO A 315 2.18 -22.41 26.23
C PRO A 315 1.51 -23.39 27.18
N ASP A 316 2.29 -24.37 27.63
CA ASP A 316 1.93 -25.19 28.78
C ASP A 316 2.07 -24.34 30.06
N PRO A 317 1.15 -24.40 31.05
CA PRO A 317 1.32 -23.70 32.32
C PRO A 317 2.63 -24.05 33.06
N ASP A 318 3.21 -25.22 32.78
CA ASP A 318 4.48 -25.67 33.37
C ASP A 318 5.72 -25.39 32.47
N GLU A 319 5.60 -24.69 31.32
CA GLU A 319 6.73 -24.32 30.44
C GLU A 319 7.47 -23.06 30.97
N ASP A 320 8.81 -23.10 31.01
CA ASP A 320 9.66 -21.95 31.37
C ASP A 320 9.32 -20.71 30.49
N PRO A 321 8.85 -19.59 31.06
CA PRO A 321 8.41 -18.43 30.27
C PRO A 321 9.49 -17.82 29.37
N LEU A 322 10.77 -18.01 29.72
CA LEU A 322 11.92 -17.60 28.91
C LEU A 322 12.06 -18.46 27.64
N LEU A 323 11.81 -19.76 27.72
CA LEU A 323 11.84 -20.67 26.58
C LEU A 323 10.67 -20.41 25.65
N THR A 324 9.46 -20.22 26.20
CA THR A 324 8.28 -19.79 25.43
C THR A 324 8.55 -18.47 24.70
N ALA A 325 9.08 -17.45 25.39
CA ALA A 325 9.36 -16.15 24.79
C ALA A 325 10.43 -16.22 23.69
N GLN A 326 11.48 -17.03 23.86
CA GLN A 326 12.48 -17.26 22.82
C GLN A 326 11.87 -17.97 21.61
N ARG A 327 11.07 -19.02 21.82
CA ARG A 327 10.36 -19.77 20.78
C ARG A 327 9.42 -18.88 19.95
N ILE A 328 8.65 -18.01 20.60
CA ILE A 328 7.78 -17.03 19.91
C ILE A 328 8.62 -16.03 19.10
N LYS A 329 9.72 -15.53 19.67
CA LYS A 329 10.63 -14.61 18.98
C LYS A 329 11.26 -15.24 17.73
N ASP A 330 11.64 -16.51 17.80
CA ASP A 330 12.20 -17.25 16.66
C ASP A 330 11.15 -17.48 15.55
N LEU A 331 9.90 -17.81 15.91
CA LEU A 331 8.76 -17.90 14.98
C LEU A 331 8.44 -16.55 14.30
N GLN A 332 8.61 -15.43 15.02
CA GLN A 332 8.42 -14.07 14.49
C GLN A 332 9.61 -13.56 13.67
N ALA A 333 10.81 -14.09 13.91
CA ALA A 333 12.00 -13.83 13.10
C ALA A 333 11.95 -14.59 11.75
N GLU A 334 11.37 -15.79 11.74
CA GLU A 334 11.22 -16.64 10.54
C GLU A 334 10.33 -16.00 9.46
N VAL A 335 9.20 -15.38 9.86
CA VAL A 335 8.13 -14.94 8.95
C VAL A 335 7.79 -13.46 9.14
N SER A 336 7.45 -12.78 8.03
CA SER A 336 6.87 -11.44 8.02
C SER A 336 5.61 -11.42 7.16
N LEU A 337 4.43 -11.37 7.79
CA LEU A 337 3.17 -11.16 7.06
C LEU A 337 2.98 -9.66 6.80
N ASP A 338 3.50 -9.19 5.67
CA ASP A 338 3.59 -7.77 5.33
C ASP A 338 2.26 -7.23 4.75
N ARG A 339 1.53 -8.05 3.98
CA ARG A 339 0.31 -7.65 3.27
C ARG A 339 -0.85 -8.60 3.53
N VAL A 340 -2.03 -8.04 3.79
CA VAL A 340 -3.32 -8.74 3.73
C VAL A 340 -4.08 -8.17 2.55
N ILE A 341 -4.60 -9.02 1.65
CA ILE A 341 -5.24 -8.57 0.41
C ILE A 341 -6.63 -9.22 0.29
N LEU A 342 -7.68 -8.41 0.27
CA LEU A 342 -9.05 -8.87 0.07
C LEU A 342 -9.45 -8.56 -1.38
N LEU A 343 -9.60 -9.62 -2.18
CA LEU A 343 -10.05 -9.56 -3.57
C LEU A 343 -11.54 -9.93 -3.61
N ASP A 344 -12.37 -8.89 -3.60
CA ASP A 344 -13.82 -9.01 -3.46
C ASP A 344 -14.53 -8.35 -4.65
N PRO A 345 -15.53 -8.99 -5.30
CA PRO A 345 -16.29 -8.40 -6.39
C PRO A 345 -16.87 -7.00 -6.09
N LEU A 346 -17.19 -6.71 -4.82
CA LEU A 346 -17.67 -5.40 -4.36
C LEU A 346 -16.61 -4.28 -4.46
N GLY A 347 -15.32 -4.63 -4.45
CA GLY A 347 -14.22 -3.67 -4.44
C GLY A 347 -13.99 -3.00 -3.08
N GLY A 348 -13.36 -1.83 -3.08
CA GLY A 348 -13.04 -1.05 -1.88
C GLY A 348 -14.26 -0.50 -1.15
N ILE A 349 -14.01 0.08 0.03
CA ILE A 349 -15.04 0.61 0.93
C ILE A 349 -15.59 1.93 0.38
N PRO A 350 -16.91 2.04 0.12
CA PRO A 350 -17.55 3.27 -0.33
C PRO A 350 -17.56 4.31 0.79
N ALA A 351 -17.52 5.58 0.42
CA ALA A 351 -17.79 6.72 1.31
C ALA A 351 -19.16 7.30 0.91
N LEU A 352 -20.01 7.56 1.90
CA LEU A 352 -21.45 7.78 1.73
C LEU A 352 -21.93 9.05 2.45
N SER A 353 -21.36 9.36 3.63
CA SER A 353 -21.59 10.59 4.39
C SER A 353 -20.59 11.71 4.07
N GLY A 354 -19.60 11.44 3.21
CA GLY A 354 -18.59 12.42 2.78
C GLY A 354 -18.76 12.87 1.33
N PRO A 355 -18.09 13.96 0.91
CA PRO A 355 -18.08 14.43 -0.48
C PRO A 355 -17.22 13.56 -1.42
N GLN A 356 -16.89 12.33 -1.03
CA GLN A 356 -16.04 11.37 -1.75
C GLN A 356 -16.85 10.11 -2.03
N SER A 357 -16.60 9.41 -3.14
CA SER A 357 -17.28 8.15 -3.47
C SER A 357 -16.71 6.92 -2.75
N SER A 358 -15.47 6.99 -2.27
CA SER A 358 -14.75 5.84 -1.69
C SER A 358 -13.64 6.27 -0.72
N HIS A 359 -13.36 5.41 0.25
CA HIS A 359 -12.19 5.53 1.13
C HIS A 359 -10.95 5.00 0.41
N VAL A 360 -10.11 5.91 -0.10
CA VAL A 360 -8.84 5.54 -0.76
C VAL A 360 -7.78 5.08 0.24
N PHE A 361 -7.83 5.60 1.47
CA PHE A 361 -7.02 5.17 2.61
C PHE A 361 -7.87 5.17 3.89
N ILE A 362 -7.62 4.23 4.79
CA ILE A 362 -8.24 4.14 6.13
C ILE A 362 -7.14 3.94 7.19
N ASN A 363 -7.09 4.83 8.18
CA ASN A 363 -6.36 4.65 9.44
C ASN A 363 -7.27 3.90 10.46
N MET A 364 -7.07 2.60 10.67
CA MET A 364 -8.00 1.79 11.48
C MET A 364 -8.07 2.20 12.96
N GLU A 365 -6.99 2.70 13.57
CA GLU A 365 -7.03 3.22 14.95
C GLU A 365 -7.91 4.50 15.08
N GLN A 366 -8.24 5.19 13.97
CA GLN A 366 -8.93 6.50 13.99
C GLN A 366 -10.30 6.49 13.30
N GLU A 367 -10.36 5.99 12.06
CA GLU A 367 -11.52 6.10 11.15
C GLU A 367 -12.47 4.88 11.24
N PHE A 368 -12.05 3.74 11.81
CA PHE A 368 -12.84 2.50 11.81
C PHE A 368 -14.22 2.64 12.46
N GLY A 369 -14.31 3.30 13.62
CA GLY A 369 -15.57 3.47 14.34
C GLY A 369 -16.59 4.31 13.57
N ASP A 370 -16.12 5.41 12.98
CA ASP A 370 -16.95 6.36 12.23
C ASP A 370 -17.50 5.69 10.96
N ILE A 371 -16.63 5.02 10.17
CA ILE A 371 -17.01 4.27 8.95
C ILE A 371 -17.95 3.10 9.29
N LEU A 372 -17.73 2.41 10.42
CA LEU A 372 -18.59 1.32 10.88
C LEU A 372 -20.00 1.81 11.24
N GLN A 373 -20.14 3.03 11.77
CA GLN A 373 -21.42 3.66 12.06
C GLN A 373 -22.11 4.15 10.77
N GLU A 374 -21.37 4.81 9.88
CA GLU A 374 -21.83 5.28 8.56
C GLU A 374 -22.43 4.14 7.72
N LEU A 375 -21.71 3.03 7.53
CA LEU A 375 -22.20 1.86 6.79
C LEU A 375 -23.42 1.21 7.46
N ARG A 376 -23.48 1.19 8.81
CA ARG A 376 -24.65 0.68 9.54
C ARG A 376 -25.89 1.56 9.35
N GLN A 377 -25.73 2.89 9.35
CA GLN A 377 -26.82 3.83 9.15
C GLN A 377 -27.41 3.71 7.74
N VAL A 378 -26.57 3.63 6.70
CA VAL A 378 -27.06 3.45 5.32
C VAL A 378 -27.73 2.09 5.14
N ARG A 379 -27.22 1.02 5.78
CA ARG A 379 -27.90 -0.29 5.81
C ARG A 379 -29.30 -0.22 6.42
N GLN A 380 -29.47 0.54 7.51
CA GLN A 380 -30.79 0.76 8.14
C GLN A 380 -31.74 1.50 7.19
N SER A 381 -31.31 2.62 6.61
CA SER A 381 -32.13 3.39 5.65
C SER A 381 -32.52 2.57 4.40
N ALA A 382 -31.63 1.71 3.90
CA ALA A 382 -31.95 0.78 2.79
C ALA A 382 -33.03 -0.26 3.19
N LEU A 383 -32.95 -0.81 4.41
CA LEU A 383 -33.93 -1.76 4.95
C LEU A 383 -35.28 -1.12 5.29
N GLU A 384 -35.33 0.20 5.47
CA GLU A 384 -36.55 0.98 5.71
C GLU A 384 -37.21 1.40 4.38
N ALA A 385 -36.43 1.87 3.42
CA ALA A 385 -36.90 2.19 2.07
C ALA A 385 -37.51 0.96 1.36
N GLY A 386 -36.96 -0.23 1.60
CA GLY A 386 -37.52 -1.50 1.09
C GLY A 386 -38.86 -1.93 1.72
N LYS A 387 -39.33 -1.26 2.78
CA LYS A 387 -40.62 -1.56 3.44
C LYS A 387 -41.72 -0.55 3.13
N ASN A 388 -41.35 0.72 2.95
CA ASN A 388 -42.27 1.82 2.67
C ASN A 388 -41.94 2.47 1.30
N PRO A 389 -42.47 1.96 0.18
CA PRO A 389 -42.28 2.62 -1.11
C PRO A 389 -42.93 4.02 -1.11
N PRO A 390 -42.20 5.10 -1.49
CA PRO A 390 -42.70 6.47 -1.38
C PRO A 390 -43.84 6.72 -2.36
N SER A 391 -45.03 7.01 -1.84
CA SER A 391 -46.24 7.28 -2.62
C SER A 391 -46.26 8.72 -3.17
N GLY A 392 -45.39 8.99 -4.14
CA GLY A 392 -45.39 10.20 -4.97
C GLY A 392 -44.37 11.27 -4.57
N GLN A 393 -43.79 11.91 -5.60
CA GLN A 393 -42.91 13.09 -5.60
C GLN A 393 -41.63 12.99 -4.75
N SER A 394 -40.47 12.98 -5.44
CA SER A 394 -39.17 13.15 -4.81
C SER A 394 -38.15 13.76 -5.78
N ASP A 395 -38.13 15.09 -5.89
CA ASP A 395 -37.01 15.85 -6.49
C ASP A 395 -35.82 15.89 -5.51
N CYS A 396 -35.30 14.71 -5.20
CA CYS A 396 -34.11 14.51 -4.38
C CYS A 396 -33.07 13.73 -5.20
N PRO A 397 -31.77 14.09 -5.16
CA PRO A 397 -30.76 13.40 -5.94
C PRO A 397 -30.66 11.94 -5.51
N SER A 398 -30.97 11.03 -6.44
CA SER A 398 -30.98 9.60 -6.19
C SER A 398 -29.56 9.06 -6.01
N PHE A 399 -29.19 8.81 -4.75
CA PHE A 399 -28.06 7.95 -4.44
C PHE A 399 -28.30 6.56 -5.08
N PRO A 400 -27.29 5.94 -5.71
CA PRO A 400 -27.42 4.58 -6.19
C PRO A 400 -27.67 3.66 -4.99
N ALA A 401 -28.82 2.99 -4.97
CA ALA A 401 -29.23 2.12 -3.87
C ALA A 401 -28.34 0.87 -3.82
N LEU A 402 -27.25 0.95 -3.07
CA LEU A 402 -26.44 -0.20 -2.70
C LEU A 402 -27.32 -1.20 -1.94
N GLU A 403 -27.41 -2.42 -2.45
CA GLU A 403 -28.17 -3.49 -1.78
C GLU A 403 -27.62 -3.75 -0.38
N ALA A 404 -28.50 -4.09 0.58
CA ALA A 404 -28.07 -4.35 1.96
C ALA A 404 -27.03 -5.48 2.06
N SER A 405 -27.09 -6.46 1.14
CA SER A 405 -26.10 -7.51 0.89
C SER A 405 -24.70 -6.96 0.61
N ALA A 406 -24.58 -5.98 -0.29
CA ALA A 406 -23.31 -5.33 -0.63
C ALA A 406 -22.75 -4.54 0.58
N ILE A 407 -23.62 -3.85 1.32
CA ILE A 407 -23.22 -3.10 2.53
C ILE A 407 -22.71 -4.07 3.61
N ASP A 408 -23.34 -5.23 3.79
CA ASP A 408 -22.85 -6.28 4.70
C ASP A 408 -21.49 -6.85 4.26
N GLY A 409 -21.28 -7.09 2.96
CA GLY A 409 -19.97 -7.49 2.44
C GLY A 409 -18.86 -6.44 2.68
N HIS A 410 -19.14 -5.15 2.51
CA HIS A 410 -18.20 -4.09 2.89
C HIS A 410 -17.95 -4.05 4.41
N LEU A 411 -18.99 -4.24 5.22
CA LEU A 411 -18.88 -4.32 6.68
C LEU A 411 -18.03 -5.51 7.15
N GLU A 412 -18.14 -6.67 6.51
CA GLU A 412 -17.29 -7.83 6.79
C GLU A 412 -15.84 -7.60 6.38
N ASN A 413 -15.60 -7.09 5.16
CA ASN A 413 -14.25 -6.80 4.68
C ASN A 413 -13.53 -5.74 5.55
N LEU A 414 -14.27 -4.75 6.08
CA LEU A 414 -13.76 -3.78 7.05
C LEU A 414 -13.38 -4.43 8.38
N ARG A 415 -14.26 -5.29 8.95
CA ARG A 415 -14.00 -6.02 10.21
C ARG A 415 -12.86 -7.00 10.09
N LEU A 416 -12.80 -7.79 9.01
CA LEU A 416 -11.72 -8.73 8.75
C LEU A 416 -10.37 -7.99 8.63
N SER A 417 -10.34 -6.86 7.93
CA SER A 417 -9.15 -6.02 7.82
C SER A 417 -8.69 -5.50 9.18
N GLN A 418 -9.61 -5.01 10.03
CA GLN A 418 -9.29 -4.52 11.36
C GLN A 418 -8.78 -5.64 12.28
N ALA A 419 -9.47 -6.78 12.32
CA ALA A 419 -9.12 -7.92 13.17
C ALA A 419 -7.79 -8.58 12.75
N ALA A 420 -7.53 -8.70 11.45
CA ALA A 420 -6.25 -9.20 10.95
C ALA A 420 -5.09 -8.22 11.25
N LEU A 421 -5.27 -6.92 11.01
CA LEU A 421 -4.21 -5.92 11.22
C LEU A 421 -3.94 -5.63 12.71
N ALA A 422 -4.89 -5.88 13.61
CA ALA A 422 -4.67 -5.82 15.05
C ALA A 422 -3.70 -6.89 15.58
N LEU A 423 -3.68 -8.07 14.93
CA LEU A 423 -2.80 -9.21 15.25
C LEU A 423 -1.38 -9.05 14.68
N LEU A 424 -1.16 -8.10 13.77
CA LEU A 424 0.07 -7.95 12.99
C LEU A 424 0.90 -6.73 13.43
N PRO A 425 2.21 -6.71 13.11
CA PRO A 425 3.06 -5.54 13.31
C PRO A 425 2.50 -4.29 12.61
N SER A 426 2.76 -3.10 13.16
CA SER A 426 2.33 -1.81 12.58
C SER A 426 2.89 -1.52 11.18
N ALA A 427 3.92 -2.25 10.74
CA ALA A 427 4.44 -2.21 9.39
C ALA A 427 3.50 -2.85 8.34
N SER A 428 2.66 -3.80 8.76
CA SER A 428 1.76 -4.57 7.89
C SER A 428 0.55 -3.75 7.42
N SER A 429 -0.02 -4.10 6.27
CA SER A 429 -1.12 -3.34 5.65
C SER A 429 -2.16 -4.21 4.94
N GLY A 430 -3.41 -3.74 4.93
CA GLY A 430 -4.50 -4.29 4.14
C GLY A 430 -4.64 -3.60 2.77
N ILE A 431 -5.12 -4.33 1.76
CA ILE A 431 -5.66 -3.78 0.50
C ILE A 431 -7.01 -4.44 0.25
N ILE A 432 -8.03 -3.65 -0.09
CA ILE A 432 -9.33 -4.12 -0.56
C ILE A 432 -9.54 -3.60 -1.99
N THR A 433 -9.76 -4.49 -2.95
CA THR A 433 -9.89 -4.16 -4.39
C THR A 433 -10.65 -5.27 -5.12
N SER A 434 -11.19 -4.97 -6.31
CA SER A 434 -11.89 -5.98 -7.10
C SER A 434 -10.92 -6.89 -7.88
N PRO A 435 -11.23 -8.19 -8.03
CA PRO A 435 -10.49 -9.08 -8.93
C PRO A 435 -10.35 -8.52 -10.35
N LEU A 436 -11.39 -7.83 -10.83
CA LEU A 436 -11.47 -7.23 -12.16
C LEU A 436 -10.51 -6.03 -12.33
N GLU A 437 -10.37 -5.17 -11.32
CA GLU A 437 -9.40 -4.06 -11.32
C GLU A 437 -7.95 -4.57 -11.35
N VAL A 438 -7.68 -5.63 -10.59
CA VAL A 438 -6.38 -6.34 -10.60
C VAL A 438 -6.12 -6.97 -11.97
N ALA A 439 -7.08 -7.70 -12.53
CA ALA A 439 -6.95 -8.36 -13.83
C ALA A 439 -6.73 -7.38 -15.00
N ASN A 440 -7.51 -6.30 -15.04
CA ASN A 440 -7.36 -5.24 -16.06
C ASN A 440 -5.99 -4.56 -15.96
N SER A 441 -5.53 -4.24 -14.75
CA SER A 441 -4.23 -3.58 -14.55
C SER A 441 -3.02 -4.51 -14.74
N ALA A 442 -3.21 -5.83 -14.74
CA ALA A 442 -2.19 -6.81 -15.13
C ALA A 442 -1.98 -6.89 -16.66
N GLN A 443 -2.86 -6.27 -17.46
CA GLN A 443 -2.77 -6.31 -18.91
C GLN A 443 -1.65 -5.39 -19.42
N SER A 444 -0.70 -5.98 -20.15
CA SER A 444 0.29 -5.22 -20.92
C SER A 444 -0.44 -4.51 -22.07
N SER A 445 -0.25 -3.19 -22.19
CA SER A 445 -0.84 -2.33 -23.22
C SER A 445 -0.27 -2.61 -24.62
N HIS A 446 -0.55 -3.80 -25.15
CA HIS A 446 0.00 -4.37 -26.37
C HIS A 446 -1.07 -4.96 -27.31
N GLY A 447 -2.34 -5.06 -26.88
CA GLY A 447 -3.47 -5.60 -27.67
C GLY A 447 -4.49 -4.54 -28.14
N LEU A 448 -4.60 -3.42 -27.45
CA LEU A 448 -5.39 -2.26 -27.88
C LEU A 448 -4.44 -1.22 -28.49
N ALA A 449 -4.83 -0.65 -29.63
CA ALA A 449 -4.15 0.52 -30.17
C ALA A 449 -4.22 1.66 -29.12
N PRO A 450 -3.14 2.43 -28.89
CA PRO A 450 -3.25 3.63 -28.07
C PRO A 450 -4.22 4.58 -28.78
N ASP A 451 -5.29 4.98 -28.09
CA ASP A 451 -6.24 5.93 -28.64
C ASP A 451 -5.50 7.26 -28.91
N LEU A 452 -5.26 7.55 -30.19
CA LEU A 452 -4.40 8.64 -30.64
C LEU A 452 -4.99 10.03 -30.32
N SER A 453 -6.22 10.09 -29.82
CA SER A 453 -6.83 11.31 -29.28
C SER A 453 -6.32 11.69 -27.87
N ALA A 454 -5.85 10.71 -27.09
CA ALA A 454 -5.58 10.88 -25.67
C ALA A 454 -4.10 11.15 -25.38
N VAL A 455 -3.68 12.43 -25.44
CA VAL A 455 -2.36 12.89 -24.96
C VAL A 455 -2.34 12.96 -23.41
N GLY A 456 -2.85 11.91 -22.75
CA GLY A 456 -2.84 11.73 -21.31
C GLY A 456 -1.57 11.00 -20.86
N THR A 457 -0.75 11.65 -20.04
CA THR A 457 0.56 11.11 -19.61
C THR A 457 0.50 9.95 -18.62
N ARG A 458 -0.69 9.41 -18.30
CA ARG A 458 -0.94 8.50 -17.18
C ARG A 458 -1.41 7.13 -17.65
N ARG A 459 -0.48 6.16 -17.64
CA ARG A 459 -0.78 4.73 -17.84
C ARG A 459 -1.52 4.18 -16.62
N GLN A 460 -2.39 3.18 -16.83
CA GLN A 460 -2.96 2.40 -15.73
C GLN A 460 -1.84 1.72 -14.92
N ARG A 461 -2.05 1.56 -13.62
CA ARG A 461 -1.10 0.96 -12.66
C ARG A 461 -1.77 -0.18 -11.93
N ASN A 462 -1.05 -1.27 -11.69
CA ASN A 462 -1.56 -2.35 -10.84
C ASN A 462 -1.52 -1.92 -9.36
N PRO A 463 -2.65 -1.97 -8.62
CA PRO A 463 -2.69 -1.46 -7.26
C PRO A 463 -1.84 -2.28 -6.29
N LEU A 464 -1.83 -3.61 -6.44
CA LEU A 464 -1.08 -4.52 -5.57
C LEU A 464 0.44 -4.28 -5.75
N ILE A 465 0.90 -4.18 -7.00
CA ILE A 465 2.32 -3.92 -7.31
C ILE A 465 2.73 -2.49 -6.93
N HIS A 466 1.88 -1.48 -7.18
CA HIS A 466 2.14 -0.11 -6.72
C HIS A 466 2.31 -0.08 -5.19
N ASN A 467 1.39 -0.73 -4.46
CA ASN A 467 1.43 -0.72 -3.01
C ASN A 467 2.65 -1.48 -2.46
N LEU A 468 2.99 -2.65 -3.02
CA LEU A 468 4.20 -3.39 -2.66
C LEU A 468 5.47 -2.54 -2.78
N LEU A 469 5.59 -1.77 -3.87
CA LEU A 469 6.75 -0.92 -4.16
C LEU A 469 6.81 0.39 -3.34
N THR A 470 5.67 0.97 -2.99
CA THR A 470 5.58 2.37 -2.51
C THR A 470 5.03 2.51 -1.09
N ASP A 471 4.41 1.45 -0.55
CA ASP A 471 3.66 1.42 0.71
C ASP A 471 2.53 2.47 0.80
N LYS A 472 1.96 2.84 -0.36
CA LYS A 472 1.00 3.93 -0.53
C LYS A 472 -0.20 3.52 -1.39
N PRO A 473 -1.36 4.19 -1.24
CA PRO A 473 -2.48 4.08 -2.18
C PRO A 473 -2.12 4.69 -3.54
N LEU A 474 -2.89 4.34 -4.60
CA LEU A 474 -2.71 4.88 -5.95
C LEU A 474 -2.96 6.41 -6.06
N LEU A 475 -3.68 6.99 -5.11
CA LEU A 475 -3.98 8.42 -4.95
C LEU A 475 -3.87 8.77 -3.46
N SER A 476 -3.29 9.91 -3.09
CA SER A 476 -3.25 10.30 -1.67
C SER A 476 -4.61 10.82 -1.19
N SER A 477 -5.03 10.39 0.01
CA SER A 477 -6.33 10.68 0.62
C SER A 477 -6.49 12.13 1.09
N SER A 478 -5.38 12.85 1.24
CA SER A 478 -5.26 14.28 1.60
C SER A 478 -5.45 15.23 0.41
N LEU A 479 -5.51 14.70 -0.84
CA LEU A 479 -5.69 15.55 -2.02
C LEU A 479 -7.12 16.13 -2.11
N PRO A 480 -7.27 17.42 -2.45
CA PRO A 480 -8.56 18.04 -2.71
C PRO A 480 -9.39 17.28 -3.74
N LEU A 481 -10.70 17.24 -3.47
CA LEU A 481 -11.71 16.53 -4.26
C LEU A 481 -11.60 16.83 -5.76
N SER A 482 -11.50 18.12 -6.12
CA SER A 482 -11.38 18.58 -7.50
C SER A 482 -10.15 18.01 -8.21
N ARG A 483 -9.02 17.84 -7.49
CA ARG A 483 -7.81 17.21 -8.05
C ARG A 483 -7.96 15.69 -8.19
N ARG A 484 -8.64 15.03 -7.24
CA ARG A 484 -8.92 13.59 -7.32
C ARG A 484 -9.92 13.24 -8.43
N ALA A 485 -11.00 14.00 -8.57
CA ALA A 485 -11.95 13.86 -9.68
C ALA A 485 -11.27 14.07 -11.04
N ALA A 486 -10.49 15.14 -11.20
CA ALA A 486 -9.71 15.39 -12.42
C ALA A 486 -8.71 14.25 -12.74
N MET A 487 -8.13 13.61 -11.71
CA MET A 487 -7.23 12.46 -11.87
C MET A 487 -7.91 11.15 -12.33
N HIS A 488 -9.25 11.08 -12.32
CA HIS A 488 -10.02 9.91 -12.80
C HIS A 488 -10.50 10.02 -14.26
N GLY A 489 -10.33 11.16 -14.93
CA GLY A 489 -10.43 11.27 -16.39
C GLY A 489 -11.83 11.08 -17.02
N ARG A 490 -12.87 10.88 -16.21
CA ARG A 490 -14.29 10.94 -16.61
C ARG A 490 -15.04 11.90 -15.69
N PRO A 491 -16.02 12.68 -16.19
CA PRO A 491 -17.03 13.23 -15.30
C PRO A 491 -17.74 12.05 -14.62
N ALA A 492 -17.95 12.13 -13.31
CA ALA A 492 -18.61 11.07 -12.57
C ALA A 492 -20.09 11.02 -12.97
N SER A 493 -20.46 10.04 -13.81
CA SER A 493 -21.86 9.65 -13.92
C SER A 493 -22.27 9.07 -12.57
N VAL A 494 -23.25 9.68 -11.92
CA VAL A 494 -23.69 9.39 -10.53
C VAL A 494 -24.20 7.94 -10.35
N THR A 495 -24.39 7.24 -11.47
CA THR A 495 -25.06 5.94 -11.60
C THR A 495 -24.17 4.70 -11.45
N THR A 496 -22.87 4.82 -11.20
CA THR A 496 -22.02 3.67 -10.84
C THR A 496 -21.00 4.03 -9.76
N PRO A 497 -20.97 3.32 -8.61
CA PRO A 497 -19.81 3.31 -7.74
C PRO A 497 -18.58 2.87 -8.54
N GLY A 498 -17.52 3.65 -8.52
CA GLY A 498 -16.28 3.25 -9.16
C GLY A 498 -15.70 2.02 -8.46
N LEU A 499 -15.27 1.01 -9.23
CA LEU A 499 -14.39 -0.03 -8.72
C LEU A 499 -13.08 0.65 -8.29
N HIS A 500 -12.91 0.82 -6.98
CA HIS A 500 -11.84 1.60 -6.35
C HIS A 500 -11.05 0.72 -5.38
N THR A 501 -9.74 0.93 -5.29
CA THR A 501 -8.91 0.34 -4.23
C THR A 501 -8.97 1.13 -2.93
N THR A 502 -9.28 0.45 -1.83
CA THR A 502 -9.07 0.96 -0.46
C THR A 502 -7.77 0.41 0.09
N PHE A 503 -6.82 1.31 0.43
CA PHE A 503 -5.65 0.93 1.22
C PHE A 503 -5.97 1.04 2.71
N VAL A 504 -5.56 0.05 3.49
CA VAL A 504 -5.82 -0.01 4.92
C VAL A 504 -4.50 -0.18 5.66
N LYS A 505 -4.33 0.51 6.79
CA LYS A 505 -3.36 0.11 7.80
C LYS A 505 -4.06 -0.01 9.15
N ARG A 506 -3.46 -0.78 10.07
CA ARG A 506 -3.71 -0.60 11.50
C ARG A 506 -3.58 0.90 11.81
N GLY A 507 -2.43 1.44 11.40
CA GLY A 507 -2.19 2.85 11.23
C GLY A 507 -1.39 3.44 12.38
N MET A 508 -1.72 4.67 12.76
CA MET A 508 -0.97 5.44 13.74
C MET A 508 -1.96 6.07 14.73
N PRO A 509 -1.76 5.88 16.05
CA PRO A 509 -2.59 6.53 17.04
C PRO A 509 -2.42 8.05 16.93
N LEU A 510 -3.51 8.77 17.13
CA LEU A 510 -3.56 10.22 16.93
C LEU A 510 -4.20 10.88 18.14
N THR A 511 -3.42 11.71 18.83
CA THR A 511 -3.89 12.50 19.97
C THR A 511 -4.22 13.90 19.48
N LEU A 512 -5.47 14.33 19.75
CA LEU A 512 -6.00 15.65 19.39
C LEU A 512 -6.36 16.38 20.69
N ILE A 513 -5.71 17.52 20.94
CA ILE A 513 -5.82 18.28 22.19
C ILE A 513 -6.25 19.72 21.87
N PRO A 514 -7.46 20.18 22.26
CA PRO A 514 -8.55 19.40 22.84
C PRO A 514 -9.18 18.44 21.81
N ASN A 515 -9.94 17.45 22.25
CA ASN A 515 -10.54 16.45 21.35
C ASN A 515 -11.74 17.05 20.57
N PRO A 516 -11.69 17.15 19.22
CA PRO A 516 -12.75 17.78 18.43
C PRO A 516 -14.07 17.00 18.43
N ARG A 517 -14.10 15.72 18.83
CA ARG A 517 -15.36 14.97 19.07
C ARG A 517 -16.08 15.41 20.35
N VAL A 518 -15.42 16.15 21.24
CA VAL A 518 -15.99 16.68 22.50
C VAL A 518 -16.21 18.19 22.42
N GLN A 519 -15.23 18.93 21.89
CA GLN A 519 -15.27 20.38 21.75
C GLN A 519 -14.73 20.77 20.36
N VAL A 520 -15.61 21.21 19.46
CA VAL A 520 -15.21 21.68 18.13
C VAL A 520 -14.36 22.94 18.25
N TRP A 521 -13.23 22.98 17.54
CA TRP A 521 -12.28 24.09 17.62
C TRP A 521 -12.86 25.31 16.88
N THR A 522 -13.27 26.34 17.64
CA THR A 522 -13.76 27.63 17.11
C THR A 522 -13.09 28.79 17.83
N ALA A 523 -13.06 29.97 17.20
CA ALA A 523 -12.50 31.19 17.80
C ALA A 523 -13.24 31.65 19.07
N GLN A 524 -14.52 31.27 19.21
CA GLN A 524 -15.34 31.48 20.40
C GLN A 524 -14.94 30.54 21.56
N ASN A 525 -14.60 29.30 21.23
CA ASN A 525 -14.27 28.24 22.17
C ASN A 525 -12.74 28.05 22.30
N ARG A 526 -11.99 29.14 22.51
CA ARG A 526 -10.52 29.07 22.77
C ARG A 526 -10.26 28.19 24.01
N PRO A 527 -9.49 27.10 23.91
CA PRO A 527 -9.09 26.34 25.09
C PRO A 527 -8.04 27.13 25.89
N GLN A 528 -8.08 27.05 27.22
CA GLN A 528 -7.02 27.57 28.09
C GLN A 528 -5.84 26.58 28.17
N LEU A 529 -5.32 26.19 26.99
CA LEU A 529 -4.28 25.16 26.84
C LEU A 529 -2.91 25.81 26.67
N GLY A 530 -1.99 25.51 27.58
CA GLY A 530 -0.56 25.79 27.43
C GLY A 530 0.15 24.69 26.64
N LEU A 531 1.31 24.99 26.06
CA LEU A 531 2.23 23.97 25.53
C LEU A 531 3.12 23.36 26.65
N ASP A 532 3.03 23.94 27.84
CA ASP A 532 3.60 23.53 29.12
C ASP A 532 2.64 22.68 29.98
N ASP A 533 1.43 22.38 29.47
CA ASP A 533 0.46 21.50 30.11
C ASP A 533 1.03 20.06 30.28
N PRO A 534 0.89 19.42 31.46
CA PRO A 534 1.44 18.09 31.72
C PRO A 534 0.89 16.96 30.82
N CYS A 535 -0.15 17.18 30.02
CA CYS A 535 -0.57 16.23 28.97
C CYS A 535 0.32 16.26 27.71
N ILE A 536 1.27 17.20 27.60
CA ILE A 536 2.18 17.37 26.46
C ILE A 536 3.62 17.08 26.89
N ASP A 537 4.27 16.13 26.21
CA ASP A 537 5.72 15.90 26.33
C ASP A 537 6.44 16.96 25.49
N LEU A 538 6.59 18.15 26.09
CA LEU A 538 7.28 19.29 25.47
C LEU A 538 8.71 18.94 25.01
N PRO A 539 9.54 18.19 25.77
CA PRO A 539 10.84 17.73 25.28
C PRO A 539 10.78 16.93 23.96
N ARG A 540 9.83 16.00 23.81
CA ARG A 540 9.62 15.28 22.54
C ARG A 540 9.08 16.19 21.44
N LEU A 541 8.18 17.12 21.76
CA LEU A 541 7.64 18.08 20.79
C LEU A 541 8.74 18.98 20.23
N VAL A 542 9.63 19.49 21.09
CA VAL A 542 10.82 20.26 20.69
C VAL A 542 11.75 19.40 19.83
N HIS A 543 12.06 18.16 20.22
CA HIS A 543 12.89 17.26 19.41
C HIS A 543 12.30 16.99 18.01
N LEU A 544 10.98 16.80 17.92
CA LEU A 544 10.25 16.63 16.66
C LEU A 544 10.36 17.87 15.76
N ILE A 545 10.24 19.08 16.33
CA ILE A 545 10.42 20.34 15.59
C ILE A 545 11.88 20.48 15.14
N GLU A 546 12.85 20.29 16.03
CA GLU A 546 14.28 20.43 15.72
C GLU A 546 14.72 19.45 14.62
N ASP A 547 14.30 18.18 14.66
CA ASP A 547 14.61 17.23 13.59
C ASP A 547 13.89 17.61 12.29
N SER A 548 12.59 17.91 12.33
CA SER A 548 11.82 18.19 11.12
C SER A 548 12.28 19.45 10.39
N PHE A 549 12.71 20.49 11.11
CA PHE A 549 13.16 21.77 10.54
C PHE A 549 14.69 21.89 10.44
N ASN A 550 15.45 21.00 11.08
CA ASN A 550 16.92 20.98 11.10
C ASN A 550 17.54 22.29 11.64
N ARG A 551 16.92 22.87 12.69
CA ARG A 551 17.32 24.12 13.36
C ARG A 551 17.01 24.03 14.86
N LYS A 552 17.68 24.84 15.69
CA LYS A 552 17.38 24.93 17.12
C LYS A 552 16.24 25.92 17.39
N LEU A 553 15.24 25.48 18.15
CA LEU A 553 14.09 26.29 18.56
C LEU A 553 14.46 27.10 19.81
N ASP A 554 14.09 28.38 19.88
CA ASP A 554 14.05 29.06 21.18
C ASP A 554 12.74 28.64 21.86
N VAL A 555 12.84 27.77 22.85
CA VAL A 555 11.66 27.21 23.51
C VAL A 555 10.92 28.29 24.31
N GLN A 556 11.61 29.24 24.93
CA GLN A 556 10.95 30.22 25.80
C GLN A 556 10.26 31.31 24.99
N ASP A 557 10.90 31.84 23.94
CA ASP A 557 10.26 32.76 22.99
C ASP A 557 9.05 32.09 22.32
N TYR A 558 9.22 30.84 21.87
CA TYR A 558 8.14 30.09 21.22
C TYR A 558 6.93 29.89 22.15
N LEU A 559 7.16 29.47 23.40
CA LEU A 559 6.11 29.33 24.42
C LEU A 559 5.42 30.68 24.68
N ASN A 560 6.18 31.74 24.93
CA ASN A 560 5.66 33.08 25.23
C ASN A 560 4.73 33.60 24.12
N ARG A 561 5.06 33.33 22.85
CA ARG A 561 4.28 33.77 21.68
C ARG A 561 3.02 32.93 21.43
N VAL A 562 3.05 31.62 21.71
CA VAL A 562 1.91 30.71 21.49
C VAL A 562 0.90 30.75 22.64
N ASN A 563 1.32 31.11 23.85
CA ASN A 563 0.45 31.21 25.01
C ASN A 563 -0.75 32.14 24.76
N GLY A 564 -1.96 31.72 25.17
CA GLY A 564 -3.23 32.41 24.90
C GLY A 564 -3.74 32.34 23.45
N ARG A 565 -2.94 31.85 22.49
CA ARG A 565 -3.32 31.74 21.06
C ARG A 565 -3.53 30.31 20.58
N LEU A 566 -3.14 29.30 21.37
CA LEU A 566 -3.22 27.90 20.97
C LEU A 566 -4.68 27.48 20.70
N ALA A 567 -4.96 27.11 19.44
CA ALA A 567 -6.24 26.52 19.04
C ALA A 567 -6.27 25.03 19.36
N GLY A 568 -5.12 24.36 19.21
CA GLY A 568 -4.92 22.98 19.62
C GLY A 568 -3.66 22.35 19.02
N LEU A 569 -3.39 21.12 19.45
CA LEU A 569 -2.24 20.31 19.10
C LEU A 569 -2.70 18.96 18.53
N ILE A 570 -2.06 18.56 17.42
CA ILE A 570 -2.18 17.24 16.81
C ILE A 570 -0.85 16.51 17.01
N ILE A 571 -0.86 15.34 17.64
CA ILE A 571 0.31 14.44 17.78
C ILE A 571 -0.02 13.10 17.12
N ALA A 572 0.89 12.60 16.29
CA ALA A 572 0.77 11.31 15.61
C ALA A 572 1.89 10.35 16.06
N GLY A 573 1.50 9.18 16.56
CA GLY A 573 2.40 8.19 17.13
C GLY A 573 3.14 8.71 18.37
N GLU A 574 4.29 8.13 18.65
CA GLU A 574 5.22 8.58 19.70
C GLU A 574 5.99 9.84 19.26
N TYR A 575 5.25 10.93 18.99
CA TYR A 575 5.77 12.19 18.42
C TYR A 575 6.52 11.98 17.09
N GLU A 576 6.00 11.12 16.21
CA GLU A 576 6.57 10.90 14.87
C GLU A 576 6.18 11.98 13.86
N GLY A 577 5.05 12.61 14.09
CA GLY A 577 4.62 13.84 13.43
C GLY A 577 3.64 14.62 14.29
N GLY A 578 3.44 15.89 13.97
CA GLY A 578 2.50 16.73 14.69
C GLY A 578 2.27 18.10 14.05
N ALA A 579 1.21 18.76 14.47
CA ALA A 579 0.83 20.09 14.04
C ALA A 579 0.39 20.96 15.21
N ILE A 580 1.01 22.15 15.35
CA ILE A 580 0.62 23.19 16.31
C ILE A 580 -0.22 24.21 15.55
N LEU A 581 -1.43 24.47 16.04
CA LEU A 581 -2.42 25.32 15.38
C LEU A 581 -2.85 26.44 16.33
N THR A 582 -2.91 27.68 15.84
CA THR A 582 -3.23 28.88 16.61
C THR A 582 -4.40 29.66 16.02
N TRP A 583 -5.06 30.46 16.86
CA TRP A 583 -5.98 31.51 16.46
C TRP A 583 -5.22 32.84 16.50
N GLU A 584 -4.94 33.39 15.32
CA GLU A 584 -4.19 34.64 15.19
C GLU A 584 -5.11 35.80 14.82
N LEU A 585 -4.87 36.98 15.39
CA LEU A 585 -5.59 38.20 15.02
C LEU A 585 -4.85 38.95 13.90
N PRO A 586 -5.57 39.50 12.89
CA PRO A 586 -4.96 40.29 11.84
C PRO A 586 -4.46 41.65 12.39
N PRO A 587 -3.40 42.23 11.82
CA PRO A 587 -2.86 43.53 12.26
C PRO A 587 -3.92 44.63 12.24
N GLY A 588 -4.05 45.37 13.36
CA GLY A 588 -5.05 46.43 13.52
C GLY A 588 -6.40 45.98 14.09
N VAL A 589 -6.51 44.74 14.58
CA VAL A 589 -7.61 44.29 15.46
C VAL A 589 -7.06 44.07 16.87
N GLU A 590 -7.78 44.54 17.88
CA GLU A 590 -7.41 44.37 19.30
C GLU A 590 -7.96 43.04 19.84
N ASP A 591 -7.24 42.35 20.74
CA ASP A 591 -7.78 41.18 21.45
C ASP A 591 -8.66 41.63 22.63
N ASP A 592 -9.71 42.39 22.33
CA ASP A 592 -10.73 42.86 23.27
C ASP A 592 -11.71 41.76 23.69
N GLY A 593 -11.61 40.58 23.07
CA GLY A 593 -12.51 39.45 23.27
C GLY A 593 -13.90 39.63 22.67
N SER A 594 -14.19 40.71 21.92
CA SER A 594 -15.52 40.94 21.36
C SER A 594 -15.87 39.97 20.23
N GLU A 595 -17.17 39.82 19.95
CA GLU A 595 -17.65 38.98 18.83
C GLU A 595 -17.08 39.44 17.48
N ALA A 596 -16.83 40.75 17.30
CA ALA A 596 -16.25 41.30 16.08
C ALA A 596 -14.78 40.89 15.89
N SER A 597 -13.98 40.92 16.96
CA SER A 597 -12.59 40.46 16.94
C SER A 597 -12.51 38.94 16.81
N GLN A 598 -13.35 38.19 17.53
CA GLN A 598 -13.46 36.73 17.40
C GLN A 598 -13.84 36.30 15.98
N ALA A 599 -14.78 37.00 15.31
CA ALA A 599 -15.20 36.70 13.95
C ALA A 599 -14.09 36.92 12.89
N ARG A 600 -13.06 37.72 13.21
CA ARG A 600 -11.89 37.98 12.34
C ARG A 600 -10.65 37.16 12.71
N MET A 601 -10.73 36.26 13.70
CA MET A 601 -9.60 35.38 14.03
C MET A 601 -9.31 34.40 12.89
N VAL A 602 -8.02 34.30 12.56
CA VAL A 602 -7.49 33.46 11.48
C VAL A 602 -7.04 32.11 12.05
N PRO A 603 -7.58 30.98 11.58
CA PRO A 603 -7.06 29.65 11.91
C PRO A 603 -5.72 29.43 11.19
N TYR A 604 -4.65 29.34 11.94
CA TYR A 604 -3.26 29.31 11.44
C TYR A 604 -2.55 28.01 11.85
N LEU A 605 -1.85 27.38 10.89
CA LEU A 605 -0.95 26.26 11.14
C LEU A 605 0.48 26.81 11.31
N ASP A 606 0.95 26.80 12.56
CA ASP A 606 2.17 27.47 13.00
C ASP A 606 3.42 26.59 12.91
N LYS A 607 3.29 25.31 13.25
CA LYS A 607 4.30 24.27 12.99
C LYS A 607 3.62 23.04 12.41
N PHE A 608 4.24 22.49 11.37
CA PHE A 608 3.91 21.18 10.81
C PHE A 608 5.21 20.40 10.75
N ALA A 609 5.36 19.42 11.65
CA ALA A 609 6.62 18.70 11.86
C ALA A 609 6.43 17.19 11.65
N VAL A 610 7.38 16.55 11.00
CA VAL A 610 7.45 15.08 10.83
C VAL A 610 8.92 14.67 10.87
N LEU A 611 9.27 13.69 11.71
CA LEU A 611 10.64 13.21 11.84
C LEU A 611 11.22 12.77 10.49
N LYS A 612 12.48 13.09 10.21
CA LYS A 612 13.14 12.79 8.92
C LYS A 612 13.10 11.30 8.56
N ARG A 613 13.11 10.41 9.57
CA ARG A 613 12.96 8.95 9.40
C ARG A 613 11.57 8.52 8.91
N SER A 614 10.55 9.30 9.22
CA SER A 614 9.12 9.03 8.95
C SER A 614 8.59 9.89 7.78
N GLN A 615 9.39 10.83 7.27
CA GLN A 615 9.09 11.59 6.05
C GLN A 615 9.05 10.69 4.81
N GLY A 616 7.88 10.59 4.18
CA GLY A 616 7.69 9.83 2.93
C GLY A 616 7.49 8.31 3.09
N ALA A 617 7.61 7.79 4.31
CA ALA A 617 7.19 6.45 4.73
C ALA A 617 5.90 6.54 5.58
N GLY A 618 5.13 5.44 5.68
CA GLY A 618 3.98 5.31 6.59
C GLY A 618 2.74 6.18 6.29
N GLY A 619 2.89 7.36 5.69
CA GLY A 619 1.82 8.33 5.44
C GLY A 619 1.63 9.38 6.54
N VAL A 620 2.55 9.49 7.52
CA VAL A 620 2.40 10.35 8.73
C VAL A 620 1.97 11.78 8.41
N ALA A 621 2.62 12.45 7.45
CA ALA A 621 2.25 13.80 7.02
C ALA A 621 0.82 13.88 6.45
N ASP A 622 0.38 12.87 5.69
CA ASP A 622 -0.98 12.82 5.15
C ASP A 622 -2.01 12.47 6.25
N ILE A 623 -1.64 11.74 7.30
CA ILE A 623 -2.49 11.48 8.48
C ILE A 623 -2.73 12.77 9.27
N VAL A 624 -1.65 13.46 9.69
CA VAL A 624 -1.72 14.73 10.44
C VAL A 624 -2.51 15.79 9.65
N PHE A 625 -2.26 15.91 8.34
CA PHE A 625 -2.97 16.87 7.48
C PHE A 625 -4.44 16.49 7.24
N ASN A 626 -4.79 15.21 7.10
CA ASN A 626 -6.19 14.79 7.03
C ASN A 626 -6.93 15.12 8.33
N ALA A 627 -6.34 14.85 9.51
CA ALA A 627 -6.97 15.20 10.79
C ALA A 627 -7.16 16.71 10.95
N MET A 628 -6.13 17.50 10.62
CA MET A 628 -6.18 18.96 10.64
C MET A 628 -7.33 19.51 9.78
N VAL A 629 -7.49 19.02 8.54
CA VAL A 629 -8.45 19.58 7.57
C VAL A 629 -9.85 18.94 7.65
N ARG A 630 -9.98 17.71 8.15
CA ARG A 630 -11.29 17.02 8.28
C ARG A 630 -11.89 17.13 9.67
N SER A 631 -11.08 17.11 10.73
CA SER A 631 -11.56 17.00 12.12
C SER A 631 -11.39 18.30 12.91
N CYS A 632 -10.26 18.99 12.77
CA CYS A 632 -9.99 20.24 13.51
C CYS A 632 -10.56 21.48 12.80
N PHE A 633 -10.25 21.65 11.50
CA PHE A 633 -10.59 22.85 10.72
C PHE A 633 -11.30 22.51 9.38
N PRO A 634 -12.52 21.94 9.41
CA PRO A 634 -13.30 21.66 8.19
C PRO A 634 -13.62 22.91 7.37
N ASN A 635 -13.74 24.07 8.03
CA ASN A 635 -13.94 25.39 7.38
C ASN A 635 -12.63 25.99 6.81
N GLY A 636 -11.53 25.25 6.91
CA GLY A 636 -10.21 25.58 6.38
C GLY A 636 -9.28 26.32 7.34
N VAL A 637 -7.99 26.22 7.05
CA VAL A 637 -6.85 26.77 7.79
C VAL A 637 -5.87 27.40 6.79
N CYS A 638 -5.05 28.36 7.22
CA CYS A 638 -3.95 28.92 6.42
C CYS A 638 -2.57 28.68 7.07
N TRP A 639 -1.52 28.78 6.26
CA TRP A 639 -0.13 28.71 6.71
C TRP A 639 0.79 29.46 5.76
N ARG A 640 2.01 29.75 6.22
CA ARG A 640 3.09 30.21 5.35
C ARG A 640 4.23 29.21 5.28
N SER A 641 4.97 29.23 4.17
CA SER A 641 6.18 28.45 3.96
C SER A 641 7.19 29.27 3.16
N ARG A 642 8.49 29.15 3.45
CA ARG A 642 9.55 29.86 2.70
C ARG A 642 9.58 29.37 1.26
N LYS A 643 9.86 30.26 0.30
CA LYS A 643 9.73 30.00 -1.15
C LYS A 643 10.61 28.85 -1.66
N ASP A 644 11.73 28.60 -0.99
CA ASP A 644 12.72 27.55 -1.25
C ASP A 644 12.39 26.17 -0.65
N ASN A 645 11.43 26.08 0.28
CA ASN A 645 11.08 24.83 0.97
C ASN A 645 10.68 23.71 -0.04
N PRO A 646 11.37 22.55 -0.06
CA PRO A 646 11.02 21.45 -0.97
C PRO A 646 9.62 20.87 -0.75
N VAL A 647 9.04 21.04 0.44
CA VAL A 647 7.66 20.61 0.77
C VAL A 647 6.60 21.47 0.06
N ASN A 648 6.95 22.64 -0.49
CA ASN A 648 6.01 23.53 -1.19
C ASN A 648 5.24 22.84 -2.33
N LYS A 649 5.83 21.83 -3.00
CA LYS A 649 5.11 21.03 -3.98
C LYS A 649 3.99 20.18 -3.34
N TRP A 650 4.29 19.53 -2.22
CA TRP A 650 3.33 18.71 -1.48
C TRP A 650 2.20 19.57 -0.90
N TYR A 651 2.51 20.78 -0.42
CA TYR A 651 1.53 21.79 -0.02
C TYR A 651 0.67 22.27 -1.20
N PHE A 652 1.27 22.64 -2.34
CA PHE A 652 0.52 23.10 -3.53
C PHE A 652 -0.47 22.05 -4.06
N GLU A 653 -0.11 20.75 -3.99
CA GLU A 653 -1.01 19.64 -4.30
C GLU A 653 -2.22 19.56 -3.35
N ARG A 654 -2.11 20.06 -2.12
CA ARG A 654 -3.08 19.87 -1.02
C ARG A 654 -3.88 21.13 -0.64
N SER A 655 -3.33 22.32 -0.87
CA SER A 655 -4.02 23.60 -0.71
C SER A 655 -5.11 23.79 -1.77
N GLN A 656 -6.18 24.52 -1.42
CA GLN A 656 -7.16 25.03 -2.39
C GLN A 656 -6.56 26.17 -3.21
N GLY A 657 -5.74 27.03 -2.59
CA GLY A 657 -5.02 28.10 -3.26
C GLY A 657 -3.71 28.48 -2.56
N THR A 658 -2.90 29.25 -3.27
CA THR A 658 -1.57 29.70 -2.86
C THR A 658 -1.31 31.13 -3.30
N TRP A 659 -0.70 31.95 -2.45
CA TRP A 659 -0.37 33.34 -2.74
C TRP A 659 1.09 33.61 -2.37
N LYS A 660 1.87 34.18 -3.29
CA LYS A 660 3.25 34.57 -3.00
C LYS A 660 3.20 35.95 -2.36
N LEU A 661 3.67 36.07 -1.12
CA LEU A 661 3.77 37.37 -0.48
C LEU A 661 4.89 38.15 -1.17
N ASN A 662 4.56 39.32 -1.70
CA ASN A 662 5.55 40.23 -2.26
C ASN A 662 6.44 40.76 -1.12
N ASP A 663 7.67 41.13 -1.49
CA ASP A 663 8.65 41.83 -0.63
C ASP A 663 9.06 41.08 0.65
N THR A 664 8.90 39.75 0.64
CA THR A 664 9.31 38.79 1.69
C THR A 664 9.75 37.46 1.04
N ASN A 665 10.30 36.51 1.79
CA ASN A 665 10.62 35.15 1.35
C ASN A 665 9.44 34.15 1.49
N TRP A 666 8.24 34.61 1.84
CA TRP A 666 7.13 33.73 2.23
C TRP A 666 6.08 33.48 1.13
N THR A 667 5.49 32.29 1.14
CA THR A 667 4.31 31.92 0.34
C THR A 667 3.20 31.46 1.28
N MET A 668 2.03 32.09 1.19
CA MET A 668 0.81 31.71 1.89
C MET A 668 0.09 30.58 1.15
N PHE A 669 -0.47 29.65 1.91
CA PHE A 669 -1.27 28.51 1.45
C PHE A 669 -2.54 28.43 2.30
N TRP A 670 -3.65 27.91 1.75
CA TRP A 670 -4.88 27.71 2.52
C TRP A 670 -5.71 26.52 2.03
N THR A 671 -6.56 26.01 2.92
CA THR A 671 -7.63 25.04 2.59
C THR A 671 -9.04 25.64 2.61
N THR A 672 -9.20 26.89 3.06
CA THR A 672 -10.50 27.60 3.10
C THR A 672 -11.15 27.69 1.71
N PRO A 673 -12.35 27.10 1.50
CA PRO A 673 -13.11 27.29 0.26
C PRO A 673 -13.53 28.75 0.09
N GLY A 674 -13.55 29.26 -1.15
CA GLY A 674 -14.09 30.59 -1.46
C GLY A 674 -13.28 31.80 -0.95
N LEU A 675 -12.08 31.60 -0.38
CA LEU A 675 -11.31 32.68 0.26
C LEU A 675 -11.03 33.90 -0.66
N VAL A 676 -10.82 33.67 -1.97
CA VAL A 676 -10.47 34.75 -2.92
C VAL A 676 -11.68 35.63 -3.27
N GLN A 677 -12.90 35.16 -2.99
CA GLN A 677 -14.13 35.91 -3.13
C GLN A 677 -14.42 36.82 -1.92
N ASP A 678 -13.77 36.56 -0.77
CA ASP A 678 -13.89 37.33 0.46
C ASP A 678 -12.63 38.21 0.64
N SER A 679 -12.69 39.43 0.11
CA SER A 679 -11.58 40.39 0.15
C SER A 679 -11.10 40.70 1.57
N GLN A 680 -12.00 40.70 2.57
CA GLN A 680 -11.63 41.03 3.96
C GLN A 680 -10.88 39.85 4.59
N ARG A 681 -11.44 38.64 4.51
CA ARG A 681 -10.81 37.45 5.07
C ARG A 681 -9.51 37.09 4.35
N PHE A 682 -9.39 37.38 3.05
CA PHE A 682 -8.13 37.27 2.33
C PHE A 682 -7.06 38.24 2.86
N GLN A 683 -7.42 39.51 3.09
CA GLN A 683 -6.50 40.50 3.69
C GLN A 683 -6.10 40.12 5.12
N ASP A 684 -7.04 39.61 5.91
CA ASP A 684 -6.77 39.16 7.28
C ASP A 684 -5.78 37.98 7.30
N TYR A 685 -5.94 37.02 6.38
CA TYR A 685 -5.01 35.89 6.20
C TYR A 685 -3.62 36.36 5.73
N GLU A 686 -3.54 37.30 4.78
CA GLU A 686 -2.25 37.88 4.33
C GLU A 686 -1.57 38.68 5.46
N GLY A 687 -2.34 39.47 6.22
CA GLY A 687 -1.85 40.24 7.36
C GLY A 687 -1.23 39.36 8.44
N VAL A 688 -1.91 38.28 8.84
CA VAL A 688 -1.36 37.27 9.77
C VAL A 688 -0.10 36.61 9.17
N CYS A 689 -0.13 36.17 7.92
CA CYS A 689 1.04 35.52 7.33
C CYS A 689 2.27 36.43 7.21
N ARG A 690 2.09 37.75 7.19
CA ARG A 690 3.16 38.75 7.26
C ARG A 690 3.62 39.09 8.69
N SER A 691 2.72 39.10 9.69
CA SER A 691 3.04 39.59 11.04
C SER A 691 3.76 38.58 11.95
N ILE A 692 3.56 37.27 11.74
CA ILE A 692 4.17 36.22 12.57
C ILE A 692 5.70 36.32 12.56
N GLN A 693 6.32 36.28 13.74
CA GLN A 693 7.77 36.36 13.90
C GLN A 693 8.44 34.96 13.87
N PRO A 694 9.70 34.85 13.40
CA PRO A 694 10.51 33.66 13.59
C PRO A 694 10.89 33.48 15.07
N SER A 695 11.05 32.22 15.51
CA SER A 695 11.24 31.81 16.91
C SER A 695 12.35 30.74 17.01
N TRP A 696 13.45 30.97 16.30
CA TRP A 696 14.59 30.05 16.21
C TRP A 696 15.77 30.60 17.01
N ALA A 697 16.47 29.74 17.76
CA ALA A 697 17.60 30.13 18.61
C ALA A 697 18.86 30.55 17.82
N ASP A 698 18.96 30.17 16.54
CA ASP A 698 20.04 30.64 15.67
C ASP A 698 19.68 32.02 15.09
N ASP A 699 20.32 33.08 15.60
CA ASP A 699 20.25 34.49 15.13
C ASP A 699 20.97 34.69 13.77
N ILE A 700 20.76 33.76 12.85
CA ILE A 700 21.26 33.81 11.48
C ILE A 700 20.33 34.77 10.73
N GLY A 701 20.80 36.00 10.51
CA GLY A 701 20.12 37.08 9.80
C GLY A 701 19.81 36.83 8.31
N VAL A 702 19.16 35.72 8.00
CA VAL A 702 18.46 35.48 6.73
C VAL A 702 17.22 36.37 6.74
N VAL A 703 17.33 37.54 6.10
CA VAL A 703 16.23 38.49 5.90
C VAL A 703 15.02 37.75 5.31
N ASP A 704 13.88 37.83 5.99
CA ASP A 704 12.65 37.06 5.74
C ASP A 704 11.61 37.76 4.85
#